data_AF-A0A931CE41-F1
#
_entry.id   AF-A0A931CE41-F1
#
_cell.length_a   1.000
_cell.length_b   1.000
_cell.length_c   1.000
_cell.angle_alpha   90.00
_cell.angle_beta   90.00
_cell.angle_gamma   90.00
#
_symmetry.space_group_name_H-M   'P 1'
#
loop_
_entity.id
_entity.type
_entity.pdbx_description
1 polymer ?
#
loop_
_entity_poly.entity_id
_entity_poly.type
_entity_poly.pdbx_seq_one_letter_code
_entity_poly.pdbx_strand_id
1 'polypeptide(L)'
;MEQFVGRTWVLDLVGSWLRTGEERFLLLVARPGWGKTAVARWLTGDATRLRDAWAATYFCVARGQRGTVQPGQFTEDLAGQLARDPAYAAALMEANASARFDIDIKVGTNRGTVAAVEKLLLGQQDPEEAYQRAVRAPLRRLPPHETDRVILVDALDESLTVSGRTTIAALLAGSGDLPEGVRFVLTTRPDPRVLELFDDARIVDLHEPAFRARTRADLTEYVTARLPGGDVERLVETADGNFLYARWVLDEMAEGRRTDLATLPRGLFGLYRDFLDRLLPDDTDIWLDRYEPLFGCLTVANPAAPDANLPRWLGWPRGNVSRRLRDVSQLVEYVPDSGYRLYHRSVTEFLAAYRYRDNGGWHDNKFFVEPAAHHERIARYYLERIAGEWAGDWSRCDTYGINQLVGHLRAACELSEDGDAADLYRVALDPGFQAAQQDRTGGIHVTLNGLRSALEVAVTGGPGGLLPALRCVASFRRLTGGESLSRAVFAAIEAKDFRQAVKKMSHYTTGPETGLWTTVLQLYVAWEAAAAGASDQVGDLVTRSVAYRSELADALRAAVARVPVDAGAADPSAESRIERAVERLERATTDGETEAASGFAFVEQRVDPLMDPETSADVVIDIEQGLRRLIAAGRRRDLLDRALAAVLHNPYPRYRDTALQALGVAALASPDHGWAAFRLRKILRAGLDDEGVTFTFDLPAMVAAACRRRGIAAPGLDQYVEQGAGTADVWGTRLRALSAQAAAAFRHGDAKRAALLLEAGRQTEITYAGYGVTAALALVDRCDEIGRPDLADTAQWGNGGNLTLPELAADFATRVYDRLFGLERIALVREHAEWRAEPVPDQEVVAGRLAHLPDRDTRAAYRNHVAARWGASPDRRVAARVGSLVPGALFDATGLDALLARLAAAALPALTDAQVRDLAALVEAGFTTGRPWRFGQWR
;
A
#
# COMPACT_ATOMS: atom_id res chain seq x y z
N MET A 1 -0.01 -4.25 -35.56
CA MET A 1 1.25 -3.68 -36.09
C MET A 1 1.29 -3.64 -37.63
N GLU A 2 0.32 -4.25 -38.32
CA GLU A 2 0.30 -4.45 -39.80
C GLU A 2 0.31 -3.17 -40.67
N GLN A 3 0.36 -1.97 -40.10
CA GLN A 3 0.32 -0.69 -40.83
C GLN A 3 1.30 0.37 -40.28
N PHE A 4 2.32 -0.03 -39.52
CA PHE A 4 3.32 0.92 -39.00
C PHE A 4 4.44 1.15 -40.02
N VAL A 5 4.77 2.41 -40.31
CA VAL A 5 5.73 2.79 -41.37
C VAL A 5 7.20 2.78 -40.94
N GLY A 6 7.50 2.57 -39.66
CA GLY A 6 8.86 2.72 -39.15
C GLY A 6 9.23 4.21 -38.97
N ARG A 7 9.82 4.59 -37.83
CA ARG A 7 10.34 5.97 -37.62
C ARG A 7 11.82 5.90 -37.32
N THR A 8 12.59 5.50 -38.33
CA THR A 8 14.03 5.14 -38.23
C THR A 8 14.88 6.22 -37.59
N TRP A 9 14.59 7.49 -37.87
CA TRP A 9 15.31 8.59 -37.27
C TRP A 9 15.10 8.72 -35.75
N VAL A 10 13.96 8.27 -35.20
CA VAL A 10 13.74 8.21 -33.74
C VAL A 10 14.56 7.06 -33.15
N LEU A 11 14.68 5.95 -33.87
CA LEU A 11 15.57 4.85 -33.49
C LEU A 11 17.03 5.29 -33.49
N ASP A 12 17.46 6.06 -34.49
CA ASP A 12 18.81 6.63 -34.52
C ASP A 12 19.04 7.62 -33.39
N LEU A 13 18.03 8.42 -33.02
CA LEU A 13 18.09 9.35 -31.89
C LEU A 13 18.27 8.61 -30.56
N VAL A 14 17.43 7.60 -30.30
CA VAL A 14 17.55 6.75 -29.10
C VAL A 14 18.89 6.02 -29.11
N GLY A 15 19.29 5.42 -30.24
CA GLY A 15 20.56 4.71 -30.36
C GLY A 15 21.80 5.62 -30.25
N SER A 16 21.70 6.90 -30.62
CA SER A 16 22.76 7.88 -30.36
C SER A 16 22.86 8.21 -28.88
N TRP A 17 21.72 8.47 -28.22
CA TRP A 17 21.69 8.77 -26.79
C TRP A 17 22.20 7.60 -25.94
N LEU A 18 21.85 6.36 -26.31
CA LEU A 18 22.38 5.16 -25.65
C LEU A 18 23.91 5.02 -25.79
N ARG A 19 24.52 5.51 -26.88
CA ARG A 19 25.97 5.41 -27.09
C ARG A 19 26.79 6.56 -26.51
N THR A 20 26.24 7.77 -26.50
CA THR A 20 27.01 8.99 -26.21
C THR A 20 26.36 9.93 -25.21
N GLY A 21 25.13 9.66 -24.78
CA GLY A 21 24.47 10.46 -23.76
C GLY A 21 24.92 10.04 -22.37
N GLU A 22 25.06 11.01 -21.48
CA GLU A 22 25.38 10.80 -20.06
C GLU A 22 24.11 10.94 -19.19
N GLU A 23 23.01 11.44 -19.76
CA GLU A 23 21.78 11.69 -19.03
C GLU A 23 21.09 10.37 -18.67
N ARG A 24 20.52 10.32 -17.45
CA ARG A 24 19.74 9.17 -16.98
C ARG A 24 18.40 9.03 -17.71
N PHE A 25 17.74 10.15 -17.99
CA PHE A 25 16.40 10.19 -18.56
C PHE A 25 16.42 10.80 -19.96
N LEU A 26 15.82 10.10 -20.92
CA LEU A 26 15.45 10.63 -22.23
C LEU A 26 13.93 10.74 -22.31
N LEU A 27 13.39 11.95 -22.37
CA LEU A 27 11.96 12.21 -22.50
C LEU A 27 11.60 12.50 -23.95
N LEU A 28 10.88 11.58 -24.58
CA LEU A 28 10.26 11.78 -25.88
C LEU A 28 8.90 12.45 -25.69
N VAL A 29 8.86 13.75 -25.95
CA VAL A 29 7.67 14.58 -25.77
C VAL A 29 6.96 14.72 -27.11
N ALA A 30 5.66 14.47 -27.13
CA ALA A 30 4.84 14.77 -28.30
C ALA A 30 3.37 14.94 -27.94
N ARG A 31 2.65 15.71 -28.75
CA ARG A 31 1.20 15.90 -28.62
C ARG A 31 0.43 14.58 -28.82
N PRO A 32 -0.85 14.50 -28.38
CA PRO A 32 -1.68 13.32 -28.61
C PRO A 32 -1.77 12.97 -30.09
N GLY A 33 -1.70 11.68 -30.43
CA GLY A 33 -1.82 11.20 -31.81
C GLY A 33 -0.55 11.23 -32.67
N TRP A 34 0.59 11.70 -32.14
CA TRP A 34 1.89 11.71 -32.83
C TRP A 34 2.62 10.35 -32.84
N GLY A 35 1.96 9.29 -32.37
CA GLY A 35 2.48 7.93 -32.45
C GLY A 35 3.51 7.53 -31.40
N LYS A 36 3.57 8.21 -30.24
CA LYS A 36 4.49 7.86 -29.13
C LYS A 36 4.42 6.38 -28.75
N THR A 37 3.22 5.88 -28.43
CA THR A 37 2.99 4.46 -28.10
C THR A 37 3.32 3.52 -29.26
N ALA A 38 3.12 3.96 -30.51
CA ALA A 38 3.50 3.16 -31.68
C ALA A 38 5.02 3.08 -31.83
N VAL A 39 5.74 4.18 -31.60
CA VAL A 39 7.20 4.23 -31.53
C VAL A 39 7.71 3.38 -30.37
N ALA A 40 7.15 3.50 -29.17
CA ALA A 40 7.52 2.69 -28.00
C ALA A 40 7.34 1.19 -28.26
N ARG A 41 6.20 0.78 -28.85
CA ARG A 41 5.97 -0.62 -29.26
C ARG A 41 6.90 -1.07 -30.37
N TRP A 42 7.27 -0.17 -31.28
CA TRP A 42 8.21 -0.50 -32.35
C TRP A 42 9.64 -0.68 -31.83
N LEU A 43 10.10 0.23 -30.96
CA LEU A 43 11.41 0.15 -30.29
C LEU A 43 11.60 -1.14 -29.50
N THR A 44 10.51 -1.69 -28.95
CA THR A 44 10.51 -2.88 -28.06
C THR A 44 10.10 -4.17 -28.76
N GLY A 45 9.67 -4.11 -30.03
CA GLY A 45 9.05 -5.21 -30.77
C GLY A 45 9.94 -5.91 -31.80
N ASP A 46 9.30 -6.48 -32.83
CA ASP A 46 9.87 -7.57 -33.62
C ASP A 46 10.92 -7.19 -34.70
N ALA A 47 11.25 -5.91 -34.88
CA ALA A 47 11.96 -5.42 -36.08
C ALA A 47 13.12 -4.45 -35.83
N THR A 48 13.66 -4.33 -34.62
CA THR A 48 14.65 -3.27 -34.29
C THR A 48 16.01 -3.78 -33.81
N ARG A 49 17.08 -3.10 -34.25
CA ARG A 49 18.48 -3.29 -33.79
C ARG A 49 18.70 -3.02 -32.29
N LEU A 50 17.71 -2.42 -31.62
CA LEU A 50 17.75 -2.06 -30.20
C LEU A 50 16.95 -3.03 -29.31
N ARG A 51 16.44 -4.15 -29.85
CA ARG A 51 15.58 -5.08 -29.10
C ARG A 51 16.24 -5.57 -27.81
N ASP A 52 17.53 -5.88 -27.88
CA ASP A 52 18.30 -6.42 -26.75
C ASP A 52 18.80 -5.33 -25.78
N ALA A 53 18.53 -4.05 -26.06
CA ALA A 53 18.93 -2.93 -25.20
C ALA A 53 17.99 -2.72 -24.00
N TRP A 54 16.78 -3.28 -24.02
CA TRP A 54 15.75 -3.02 -23.02
C TRP A 54 15.78 -4.03 -21.88
N ALA A 55 16.04 -3.55 -20.66
CA ALA A 55 15.94 -4.35 -19.45
C ALA A 55 14.48 -4.53 -19.00
N ALA A 56 13.63 -3.52 -19.23
CA ALA A 56 12.19 -3.62 -18.97
C ALA A 56 11.39 -2.60 -19.78
N THR A 57 10.11 -2.88 -19.98
CA THR A 57 9.18 -2.04 -20.75
C THR A 57 7.83 -1.96 -20.05
N TYR A 58 7.24 -0.76 -19.97
CA TYR A 58 5.93 -0.58 -19.35
C TYR A 58 5.08 0.42 -20.14
N PHE A 59 3.78 0.15 -20.23
CA PHE A 59 2.82 1.00 -20.93
C PHE A 59 1.78 1.49 -19.93
N CYS A 60 1.80 2.78 -19.61
CA CYS A 60 0.76 3.37 -18.78
C CYS A 60 -0.52 3.49 -19.61
N VAL A 61 -1.58 2.80 -19.19
CA VAL A 61 -2.87 2.83 -19.88
C VAL A 61 -3.97 3.14 -18.87
N ALA A 62 -4.43 4.38 -18.85
CA ALA A 62 -5.45 4.87 -17.92
C ALA A 62 -6.82 4.21 -18.11
N ARG A 63 -7.11 3.69 -19.32
CA ARG A 63 -8.39 3.07 -19.68
C ARG A 63 -8.15 1.69 -20.29
N GLY A 64 -8.81 0.63 -19.81
CA GLY A 64 -8.77 -0.73 -20.40
C GLY A 64 -9.00 -1.87 -19.41
N GLN A 65 -9.15 -3.11 -19.91
CA GLN A 65 -9.50 -4.31 -19.11
C GLN A 65 -8.62 -4.54 -17.86
N ARG A 66 -7.45 -3.90 -17.79
CA ARG A 66 -6.48 -3.99 -16.68
C ARG A 66 -5.73 -2.67 -16.44
N GLY A 67 -6.41 -1.52 -16.44
CA GLY A 67 -5.80 -0.18 -16.37
C GLY A 67 -4.44 -0.16 -15.63
N THR A 68 -3.35 0.07 -16.38
CA THR A 68 -1.95 -0.14 -15.95
C THR A 68 -1.33 1.16 -15.42
N VAL A 69 -2.14 1.95 -14.71
CA VAL A 69 -1.70 3.24 -14.14
C VAL A 69 -1.51 3.16 -12.63
N GLN A 70 -1.88 2.03 -12.03
CA GLN A 70 -1.74 1.78 -10.60
C GLN A 70 -0.25 1.63 -10.23
N PRO A 71 0.30 2.51 -9.38
CA PRO A 71 1.73 2.50 -9.05
C PRO A 71 2.23 1.17 -8.45
N GLY A 72 1.42 0.49 -7.63
CA GLY A 72 1.78 -0.85 -7.11
C GLY A 72 1.95 -1.89 -8.21
N GLN A 73 1.00 -1.95 -9.15
CA GLN A 73 1.06 -2.85 -10.31
C GLN A 73 2.24 -2.50 -11.24
N PHE A 74 2.52 -1.22 -11.46
CA PHE A 74 3.69 -0.77 -12.20
C PHE A 74 4.98 -1.33 -11.62
N THR A 75 5.14 -1.21 -10.30
CA THR A 75 6.32 -1.71 -9.62
C THR A 75 6.44 -3.24 -9.75
N GLU A 76 5.35 -3.97 -9.60
CA GLU A 76 5.31 -5.43 -9.77
C GLU A 76 5.83 -5.84 -11.15
N ASP A 77 5.21 -5.27 -12.19
CA ASP A 77 5.48 -5.60 -13.58
C ASP A 77 6.90 -5.17 -14.00
N LEU A 78 7.40 -4.04 -13.47
CA LEU A 78 8.73 -3.54 -13.77
C LEU A 78 9.81 -4.44 -13.14
N ALA A 79 9.72 -4.70 -11.84
CA ALA A 79 10.71 -5.52 -11.14
C ALA A 79 10.66 -7.00 -11.59
N GLY A 80 9.49 -7.52 -11.97
CA GLY A 80 9.37 -8.84 -12.59
C GLY A 80 10.11 -8.95 -13.93
N GLN A 81 10.12 -7.89 -14.76
CA GLN A 81 10.89 -7.85 -16.00
C GLN A 81 12.39 -7.74 -15.74
N LEU A 82 12.81 -6.85 -14.84
CA LEU A 82 14.22 -6.66 -14.47
C LEU A 82 14.84 -7.92 -13.89
N ALA A 83 14.06 -8.71 -13.15
CA ALA A 83 14.53 -9.96 -12.55
C ALA A 83 14.71 -11.14 -13.53
N ARG A 84 14.58 -10.89 -14.84
CA ARG A 84 15.17 -11.76 -15.87
C ARG A 84 16.69 -11.66 -15.91
N ASP A 85 17.26 -10.53 -15.46
CA ASP A 85 18.70 -10.40 -15.21
C ASP A 85 19.05 -11.11 -13.90
N PRO A 86 19.91 -12.15 -13.92
CA PRO A 86 20.33 -12.89 -12.73
C PRO A 86 20.97 -12.01 -11.66
N ALA A 87 21.75 -11.00 -12.07
CA ALA A 87 22.42 -10.09 -11.16
C ALA A 87 21.39 -9.19 -10.45
N TYR A 88 20.38 -8.73 -11.20
CA TYR A 88 19.24 -8.02 -10.60
C TYR A 88 18.44 -8.91 -9.66
N ALA A 89 18.12 -10.14 -10.04
CA ALA A 89 17.38 -11.06 -9.18
C ALA A 89 18.13 -11.33 -7.87
N ALA A 90 19.44 -11.51 -7.92
CA ALA A 90 20.29 -11.64 -6.74
C ALA A 90 20.33 -10.35 -5.90
N ALA A 91 20.52 -9.19 -6.54
CA ALA A 91 20.50 -7.89 -5.86
C ALA A 91 19.12 -7.55 -5.27
N LEU A 92 18.04 -8.03 -5.89
CA LEU A 92 16.67 -7.91 -5.41
C LEU A 92 16.47 -8.77 -4.16
N MET A 93 16.96 -10.01 -4.18
CA MET A 93 16.98 -10.87 -2.99
C MET A 93 17.83 -10.27 -1.87
N GLU A 94 19.00 -9.71 -2.18
CA GLU A 94 19.95 -9.15 -1.20
C GLU A 94 19.47 -7.79 -0.63
N ALA A 95 18.95 -6.89 -1.47
CA ALA A 95 18.36 -5.63 -1.05
C ALA A 95 17.19 -5.83 -0.07
N ASN A 96 16.54 -6.99 -0.16
CA ASN A 96 15.43 -7.38 0.69
C ASN A 96 15.82 -8.50 1.67
N ALA A 97 17.10 -8.89 1.76
CA ALA A 97 17.57 -9.95 2.66
C ALA A 97 17.60 -9.50 4.13
N SER A 98 17.83 -8.20 4.37
CA SER A 98 17.77 -7.58 5.71
C SER A 98 16.42 -6.94 6.02
N ALA A 99 15.52 -6.87 5.03
CA ALA A 99 14.24 -6.20 5.15
C ALA A 99 13.12 -7.24 5.17
N ARG A 100 12.37 -7.29 6.28
CA ARG A 100 11.24 -8.23 6.54
C ARG A 100 10.00 -8.00 5.65
N PHE A 101 10.17 -8.05 4.33
CA PHE A 101 9.18 -7.68 3.34
C PHE A 101 9.23 -8.65 2.14
N ASP A 102 8.24 -9.55 2.01
CA ASP A 102 8.00 -10.33 0.77
C ASP A 102 7.74 -9.39 -0.42
N ILE A 103 8.68 -9.44 -1.34
CA ILE A 103 8.41 -9.31 -2.75
C ILE A 103 8.13 -10.75 -3.23
N ASP A 104 6.91 -11.08 -3.66
CA ASP A 104 6.55 -12.42 -4.15
C ASP A 104 7.21 -12.64 -5.51
N ILE A 105 8.40 -13.23 -5.54
CA ILE A 105 9.16 -13.54 -6.75
C ILE A 105 8.86 -14.99 -7.14
N LYS A 106 8.00 -15.29 -8.11
CA LYS A 106 7.96 -16.63 -8.72
C LYS A 106 9.23 -16.88 -9.52
N VAL A 107 9.76 -18.09 -9.56
CA VAL A 107 11.02 -18.46 -10.23
C VAL A 107 10.81 -19.79 -10.94
N GLY A 108 11.04 -19.83 -12.25
CA GLY A 108 11.08 -21.08 -13.02
C GLY A 108 12.44 -21.78 -12.89
N THR A 109 12.45 -23.10 -12.62
CA THR A 109 13.66 -23.91 -12.63
C THR A 109 14.01 -24.38 -14.05
N ASN A 110 14.98 -23.74 -14.69
CA ASN A 110 15.68 -24.34 -15.83
C ASN A 110 16.90 -25.12 -15.31
N ARG A 111 17.01 -26.38 -15.75
CA ARG A 111 18.02 -27.39 -15.34
C ARG A 111 19.41 -26.82 -15.04
N GLY A 112 19.63 -26.47 -13.77
CA GLY A 112 20.97 -26.41 -13.17
C GLY A 112 21.80 -25.15 -13.41
N THR A 113 21.23 -23.95 -13.65
CA THR A 113 21.86 -22.68 -13.26
C THR A 113 20.89 -21.53 -13.44
N VAL A 114 20.74 -20.72 -12.40
CA VAL A 114 19.99 -19.45 -12.30
C VAL A 114 18.45 -19.55 -12.31
N ALA A 115 17.89 -19.02 -11.22
CA ALA A 115 16.48 -18.73 -10.97
C ALA A 115 15.96 -17.59 -11.88
N ALA A 116 15.08 -17.86 -12.85
CA ALA A 116 14.42 -16.82 -13.66
C ALA A 116 13.08 -16.40 -13.04
N VAL A 117 12.88 -15.10 -12.77
CA VAL A 117 11.67 -14.59 -12.12
C VAL A 117 10.47 -14.57 -13.07
N GLU A 118 9.42 -15.32 -12.74
CA GLU A 118 8.23 -15.58 -13.58
C GLU A 118 7.05 -14.64 -13.26
N LYS A 119 6.92 -14.15 -12.02
CA LYS A 119 5.86 -13.20 -11.61
C LYS A 119 6.24 -12.50 -10.30
N LEU A 120 6.01 -11.20 -10.21
CA LEU A 120 6.16 -10.42 -8.99
C LEU A 120 4.79 -10.03 -8.41
N LEU A 121 4.52 -10.26 -7.11
CA LEU A 121 3.39 -9.62 -6.41
C LEU A 121 3.93 -8.77 -5.24
N LEU A 122 3.59 -7.50 -5.24
CA LEU A 122 3.88 -6.53 -4.21
C LEU A 122 2.54 -6.24 -3.54
N GLY A 123 2.49 -6.34 -2.22
CA GLY A 123 1.25 -6.18 -1.49
C GLY A 123 0.55 -4.82 -1.67
N GLN A 124 -0.54 -4.53 -0.93
CA GLN A 124 -0.98 -3.14 -0.69
C GLN A 124 0.07 -2.38 0.15
N GLN A 125 1.28 -2.25 -0.39
CA GLN A 125 2.29 -1.36 0.13
C GLN A 125 1.87 0.08 -0.13
N ASP A 126 2.48 1.00 0.60
CA ASP A 126 2.63 2.33 0.05
C ASP A 126 3.38 2.19 -1.29
N PRO A 127 2.84 2.70 -2.42
CA PRO A 127 3.46 2.41 -3.71
C PRO A 127 4.88 2.96 -3.87
N GLU A 128 5.22 4.01 -3.11
CA GLU A 128 6.58 4.51 -2.98
C GLU A 128 7.49 3.43 -2.36
N GLU A 129 7.13 2.92 -1.18
CA GLU A 129 7.89 1.86 -0.52
C GLU A 129 8.09 0.61 -1.40
N ALA A 130 7.03 0.16 -2.09
CA ALA A 130 7.13 -0.95 -3.04
C ALA A 130 8.18 -0.67 -4.12
N TYR A 131 8.13 0.51 -4.73
CA TYR A 131 9.07 0.91 -5.78
C TYR A 131 10.50 1.01 -5.27
N GLN A 132 10.67 1.59 -4.07
CA GLN A 132 11.96 1.71 -3.41
C GLN A 132 12.63 0.35 -3.23
N ARG A 133 11.89 -0.65 -2.74
CA ARG A 133 12.41 -1.97 -2.40
C ARG A 133 12.56 -2.90 -3.58
N ALA A 134 11.60 -2.87 -4.49
CA ALA A 134 11.52 -3.82 -5.58
C ALA A 134 12.26 -3.38 -6.83
N VAL A 135 12.47 -2.08 -7.00
CA VAL A 135 13.11 -1.49 -8.19
C VAL A 135 14.37 -0.72 -7.81
N ARG A 136 14.25 0.33 -7.00
CA ARG A 136 15.37 1.27 -6.76
C ARG A 136 16.54 0.66 -5.98
N ALA A 137 16.28 0.06 -4.82
CA ALA A 137 17.30 -0.53 -3.94
C ALA A 137 18.09 -1.70 -4.58
N PRO A 138 17.47 -2.61 -5.36
CA PRO A 138 18.18 -3.62 -6.15
C PRO A 138 19.06 -3.00 -7.23
N LEU A 139 18.53 -2.04 -8.00
CA LEU A 139 19.30 -1.35 -9.06
C LEU A 139 20.54 -0.66 -8.51
N ARG A 140 20.46 -0.07 -7.30
CA ARG A 140 21.61 0.56 -6.62
C ARG A 140 22.73 -0.39 -6.23
N ARG A 141 22.42 -1.66 -6.00
CA ARG A 141 23.39 -2.68 -5.57
C ARG A 141 24.08 -3.37 -6.73
N LEU A 142 23.62 -3.14 -7.96
CA LEU A 142 24.21 -3.79 -9.11
C LEU A 142 25.64 -3.27 -9.33
N PRO A 143 26.60 -4.17 -9.57
CA PRO A 143 27.92 -3.75 -10.00
C PRO A 143 27.81 -3.03 -11.36
N PRO A 144 28.77 -2.14 -11.69
CA PRO A 144 28.90 -1.59 -13.02
C PRO A 144 28.88 -2.73 -14.05
N HIS A 145 27.99 -2.63 -15.03
CA HIS A 145 27.81 -3.62 -16.08
C HIS A 145 28.52 -3.15 -17.35
N GLU A 146 28.92 -4.07 -18.23
CA GLU A 146 29.54 -3.71 -19.53
C GLU A 146 28.57 -2.96 -20.46
N THR A 147 27.26 -3.09 -20.22
CA THR A 147 26.18 -2.44 -20.98
C THR A 147 25.12 -1.83 -20.08
N ASP A 148 24.54 -0.70 -20.51
CA ASP A 148 23.46 0.00 -19.80
C ASP A 148 22.19 -0.86 -19.70
N ARG A 149 21.51 -0.80 -18.55
CA ARG A 149 20.15 -1.31 -18.35
C ARG A 149 19.15 -0.20 -18.67
N VAL A 150 18.47 -0.34 -19.79
CA VAL A 150 17.54 0.69 -20.28
C VAL A 150 16.09 0.28 -20.00
N ILE A 151 15.33 1.14 -19.32
CA ILE A 151 13.92 0.93 -19.00
C ILE A 151 13.07 1.86 -19.86
N LEU A 152 12.10 1.32 -20.59
CA LEU A 152 11.15 2.13 -21.36
C LEU A 152 9.82 2.25 -20.62
N VAL A 153 9.31 3.46 -20.42
CA VAL A 153 7.96 3.70 -19.89
C VAL A 153 7.18 4.61 -20.82
N ASP A 154 6.12 4.09 -21.42
CA ASP A 154 5.26 4.81 -22.35
C ASP A 154 4.10 5.51 -21.65
N ALA A 155 3.76 6.70 -22.16
CA ALA A 155 2.60 7.50 -21.80
C ALA A 155 2.55 7.87 -20.30
N LEU A 156 3.66 8.37 -19.76
CA LEU A 156 3.80 8.67 -18.33
C LEU A 156 2.73 9.65 -17.82
N ASP A 157 2.24 10.54 -18.68
CA ASP A 157 1.11 11.44 -18.40
C ASP A 157 -0.21 10.72 -18.07
N GLU A 158 -0.38 9.45 -18.47
CA GLU A 158 -1.55 8.62 -18.12
C GLU A 158 -1.55 8.20 -16.66
N SER A 159 -0.38 8.11 -16.01
CA SER A 159 -0.28 7.77 -14.59
C SER A 159 -0.90 8.84 -13.67
N LEU A 160 -1.07 10.07 -14.14
CA LEU A 160 -1.69 11.16 -13.40
C LEU A 160 -3.22 11.04 -13.26
N THR A 161 -3.83 10.02 -13.89
CA THR A 161 -5.28 9.78 -13.83
C THR A 161 -5.72 9.01 -12.58
N VAL A 162 -4.78 8.44 -11.83
CA VAL A 162 -5.06 7.78 -10.55
C VAL A 162 -5.25 8.84 -9.48
N SER A 163 -6.40 8.79 -8.78
CA SER A 163 -6.67 9.60 -7.60
C SER A 163 -5.80 9.10 -6.44
N GLY A 164 -4.73 9.82 -6.12
CA GLY A 164 -3.77 9.48 -5.06
C GLY A 164 -2.57 10.43 -5.07
N ARG A 165 -1.80 10.47 -3.97
CA ARG A 165 -0.60 11.32 -3.89
C ARG A 165 0.61 10.76 -4.64
N THR A 166 0.75 9.45 -4.74
CA THR A 166 1.87 8.78 -5.40
C THR A 166 1.47 8.32 -6.79
N THR A 167 2.22 8.72 -7.83
CA THR A 167 1.99 8.33 -9.24
C THR A 167 3.23 7.66 -9.82
N ILE A 168 3.11 6.91 -10.92
CA ILE A 168 4.25 6.29 -11.60
C ILE A 168 5.30 7.35 -11.99
N ALA A 169 4.85 8.54 -12.41
CA ALA A 169 5.73 9.66 -12.72
C ALA A 169 6.59 10.09 -11.52
N ALA A 170 5.97 10.23 -10.34
CA ALA A 170 6.68 10.58 -9.11
C ALA A 170 7.69 9.50 -8.69
N LEU A 171 7.32 8.22 -8.78
CA LEU A 171 8.22 7.09 -8.48
C LEU A 171 9.50 7.13 -9.34
N LEU A 172 9.34 7.31 -10.65
CA LEU A 172 10.46 7.32 -11.59
C LEU A 172 11.35 8.56 -11.39
N ALA A 173 10.77 9.72 -11.13
CA ALA A 173 11.50 10.95 -10.83
C ALA A 173 12.41 10.79 -9.60
N GLY A 174 11.97 10.04 -8.59
CA GLY A 174 12.76 9.69 -7.40
C GLY A 174 13.97 8.78 -7.64
N SER A 175 14.27 8.40 -8.89
CA SER A 175 15.34 7.44 -9.25
C SER A 175 16.67 8.09 -9.69
N GLY A 176 16.90 9.37 -9.36
CA GLY A 176 18.09 10.11 -9.77
C GLY A 176 19.43 9.56 -9.24
N ASP A 177 19.41 8.91 -8.08
CA ASP A 177 20.55 8.34 -7.34
C ASP A 177 20.94 6.91 -7.75
N LEU A 178 20.32 6.36 -8.79
CA LEU A 178 20.69 5.04 -9.32
C LEU A 178 22.12 5.05 -9.92
N PRO A 179 22.76 3.90 -10.18
CA PRO A 179 24.06 3.88 -10.86
C PRO A 179 23.96 4.43 -12.29
N GLU A 180 25.04 4.99 -12.85
CA GLU A 180 25.04 5.60 -14.21
C GLU A 180 24.57 4.63 -15.30
N GLY A 181 24.87 3.33 -15.16
CA GLY A 181 24.45 2.28 -16.09
C GLY A 181 22.96 1.89 -16.02
N VAL A 182 22.10 2.66 -15.36
CA VAL A 182 20.64 2.45 -15.31
C VAL A 182 19.92 3.69 -15.84
N ARG A 183 19.27 3.55 -17.00
CA ARG A 183 18.77 4.68 -17.78
C ARG A 183 17.33 4.45 -18.23
N PHE A 184 16.62 5.54 -18.52
CA PHE A 184 15.18 5.51 -18.81
C PHE A 184 14.86 6.23 -20.11
N VAL A 185 14.04 5.59 -20.95
CA VAL A 185 13.38 6.23 -22.08
C VAL A 185 11.91 6.39 -21.74
N LEU A 186 11.47 7.62 -21.56
CA LEU A 186 10.12 7.96 -21.13
C LEU A 186 9.38 8.61 -22.30
N THR A 187 8.12 8.26 -22.52
CA THR A 187 7.26 9.01 -23.43
C THR A 187 6.18 9.75 -22.66
N THR A 188 5.92 10.98 -23.03
CA THR A 188 4.90 11.79 -22.35
C THR A 188 4.31 12.84 -23.30
N ARG A 189 3.13 13.34 -22.95
CA ARG A 189 2.60 14.59 -23.51
C ARG A 189 3.39 15.78 -22.95
N PRO A 190 3.30 16.97 -23.57
CA PRO A 190 3.84 18.20 -22.98
C PRO A 190 2.98 18.64 -21.78
N ASP A 191 2.92 17.81 -20.73
CA ASP A 191 2.23 18.06 -19.46
C ASP A 191 3.26 18.61 -18.47
N PRO A 192 3.14 19.88 -18.03
CA PRO A 192 4.09 20.50 -17.11
C PRO A 192 4.31 19.68 -15.84
N ARG A 193 3.25 19.03 -15.32
CA ARG A 193 3.33 18.22 -14.09
C ARG A 193 4.22 16.99 -14.21
N VAL A 194 4.48 16.52 -15.44
CA VAL A 194 5.47 15.46 -15.69
C VAL A 194 6.83 16.08 -15.98
N LEU A 195 6.88 17.12 -16.82
CA LEU A 195 8.15 17.73 -17.23
C LEU A 195 8.92 18.33 -16.05
N GLU A 196 8.22 18.98 -15.12
CA GLU A 196 8.78 19.57 -13.89
C GLU A 196 9.35 18.52 -12.91
N LEU A 197 9.05 17.23 -13.09
CA LEU A 197 9.62 16.16 -12.27
C LEU A 197 11.00 15.70 -12.76
N PHE A 198 11.43 16.09 -13.96
CA PHE A 198 12.63 15.56 -14.63
C PHE A 198 13.55 16.69 -15.13
N ASP A 199 14.04 17.54 -14.23
CA ASP A 199 14.86 18.72 -14.55
C ASP A 199 16.19 18.37 -15.27
N ASP A 200 16.81 17.24 -14.93
CA ASP A 200 18.10 16.80 -15.51
C ASP A 200 17.94 15.85 -16.71
N ALA A 201 16.74 15.77 -17.29
CA ALA A 201 16.49 14.90 -18.43
C ALA A 201 16.88 15.53 -19.77
N ARG A 202 17.33 14.68 -20.70
CA ARG A 202 17.36 15.05 -22.11
C ARG A 202 15.94 15.02 -22.67
N ILE A 203 15.37 16.20 -22.89
CA ILE A 203 14.03 16.34 -23.49
C ILE A 203 14.17 16.47 -25.00
N VAL A 204 13.43 15.65 -25.74
CA VAL A 204 13.30 15.74 -27.20
C VAL A 204 11.82 15.91 -27.52
N ASP A 205 11.43 17.12 -27.90
CA ASP A 205 10.10 17.38 -28.42
C ASP A 205 10.04 17.04 -29.92
N LEU A 206 9.27 16.00 -30.25
CA LEU A 206 9.09 15.55 -31.63
C LEU A 206 8.34 16.59 -32.51
N HIS A 207 7.79 17.64 -31.91
CA HIS A 207 7.18 18.77 -32.61
C HIS A 207 8.20 19.85 -33.04
N GLU A 208 9.45 19.78 -32.59
CA GLU A 208 10.46 20.77 -32.93
C GLU A 208 10.63 20.95 -34.44
N PRO A 209 10.91 22.19 -34.92
CA PRO A 209 11.13 22.46 -36.33
C PRO A 209 12.13 21.52 -37.01
N ALA A 210 13.16 21.09 -36.27
CA ALA A 210 14.20 20.17 -36.75
C ALA A 210 13.67 18.80 -37.21
N PHE A 211 12.56 18.32 -36.63
CA PHE A 211 11.98 17.00 -36.93
C PHE A 211 10.77 17.06 -37.87
N ARG A 212 10.29 18.25 -38.24
CA ARG A 212 9.09 18.42 -39.08
C ARG A 212 9.19 17.72 -40.43
N ALA A 213 10.31 17.89 -41.14
CA ALA A 213 10.50 17.28 -42.45
C ALA A 213 10.50 15.74 -42.38
N ARG A 214 11.15 15.17 -41.36
CA ARG A 214 11.20 13.72 -41.12
C ARG A 214 9.83 13.16 -40.75
N THR A 215 9.12 13.84 -39.85
CA THR A 215 7.75 13.48 -39.47
C THR A 215 6.78 13.57 -40.65
N ARG A 216 6.92 14.60 -41.50
CA ARG A 216 6.13 14.72 -42.73
C ARG A 216 6.38 13.53 -43.65
N ALA A 217 7.64 13.14 -43.86
CA ALA A 217 7.99 12.00 -44.69
C ALA A 217 7.36 10.68 -44.17
N ASP A 218 7.50 10.40 -42.87
CA ASP A 218 6.88 9.22 -42.23
C ASP A 218 5.34 9.23 -42.42
N LEU A 219 4.70 10.39 -42.27
CA LEU A 219 3.26 10.54 -42.44
C LEU A 219 2.81 10.40 -43.91
N THR A 220 3.59 10.94 -44.85
CA THR A 220 3.36 10.76 -46.29
C THR A 220 3.40 9.28 -46.65
N GLU A 221 4.38 8.54 -46.14
CA GLU A 221 4.51 7.10 -46.38
C GLU A 221 3.29 6.34 -45.80
N TYR A 222 2.87 6.68 -44.57
CA TYR A 222 1.68 6.10 -43.94
C TYR A 222 0.42 6.32 -44.78
N VAL A 223 0.19 7.57 -45.20
CA VAL A 223 -1.00 7.96 -45.96
C VAL A 223 -0.97 7.33 -47.36
N THR A 224 0.17 7.33 -48.04
CA THR A 224 0.32 6.75 -49.38
C THR A 224 -0.01 5.26 -49.39
N ALA A 225 0.45 4.53 -48.37
CA ALA A 225 0.18 3.10 -48.24
C ALA A 225 -1.33 2.79 -48.06
N ARG A 226 -2.09 3.71 -47.47
CA ARG A 226 -3.52 3.53 -47.15
C ARG A 226 -4.47 4.23 -48.12
N LEU A 227 -3.97 5.16 -48.94
CA LEU A 227 -4.75 5.93 -49.91
C LEU A 227 -4.01 5.97 -51.27
N PRO A 228 -3.87 4.83 -51.96
CA PRO A 228 -3.19 4.78 -53.25
C PRO A 228 -3.98 5.56 -54.30
N GLY A 229 -3.36 6.59 -54.90
CA GLY A 229 -3.96 7.41 -55.95
C GLY A 229 -4.91 8.52 -55.49
N GLY A 230 -5.03 8.78 -54.18
CA GLY A 230 -5.76 9.93 -53.63
C GLY A 230 -4.88 11.16 -53.37
N ASP A 231 -5.48 12.24 -52.86
CA ASP A 231 -4.78 13.49 -52.53
C ASP A 231 -4.00 13.37 -51.20
N VAL A 232 -2.86 12.67 -51.27
CA VAL A 232 -1.95 12.43 -50.14
C VAL A 232 -1.44 13.75 -49.57
N GLU A 233 -1.05 14.70 -50.42
CA GLU A 233 -0.41 15.95 -50.01
C GLU A 233 -1.33 16.80 -49.13
N ARG A 234 -2.61 16.91 -49.51
CA ARG A 234 -3.65 17.60 -48.74
C ARG A 234 -3.83 17.02 -47.34
N LEU A 235 -3.93 15.69 -47.24
CA LEU A 235 -4.13 15.02 -45.95
C LEU A 235 -2.90 15.15 -45.06
N VAL A 236 -1.70 14.99 -45.62
CA VAL A 236 -0.44 15.14 -44.88
C VAL A 236 -0.27 16.58 -44.37
N GLU A 237 -0.60 17.59 -45.19
CA GLU A 237 -0.59 19.00 -44.77
C GLU A 237 -1.58 19.26 -43.63
N THR A 238 -2.81 18.75 -43.75
CA THR A 238 -3.86 19.03 -42.77
C THR A 238 -3.66 18.29 -41.45
N ALA A 239 -3.15 17.05 -41.52
CA ALA A 239 -2.83 16.24 -40.36
C ALA A 239 -1.62 16.80 -39.57
N ASP A 240 -0.76 17.60 -40.19
CA ASP A 240 0.39 18.30 -39.57
C ASP A 240 1.21 17.40 -38.62
N GLY A 241 1.59 16.21 -39.10
CA GLY A 241 2.36 15.23 -38.33
C GLY A 241 1.55 14.34 -37.36
N ASN A 242 0.23 14.51 -37.29
CA ASN A 242 -0.64 13.73 -36.41
C ASN A 242 -1.15 12.44 -37.09
N PHE A 243 -0.55 11.31 -36.73
CA PHE A 243 -0.92 9.99 -37.26
C PHE A 243 -2.32 9.54 -36.83
N LEU A 244 -2.78 9.92 -35.64
CA LEU A 244 -4.13 9.60 -35.20
C LEU A 244 -5.18 10.36 -36.02
N TYR A 245 -4.90 11.62 -36.36
CA TYR A 245 -5.71 12.40 -37.28
C TYR A 245 -5.77 11.72 -38.67
N ALA A 246 -4.60 11.41 -39.25
CA ALA A 246 -4.54 10.79 -40.57
C ALA A 246 -5.24 9.43 -40.59
N ARG A 247 -5.01 8.59 -39.58
CA ARG A 247 -5.70 7.31 -39.40
C ARG A 247 -7.21 7.50 -39.37
N TRP A 248 -7.70 8.43 -38.56
CA TRP A 248 -9.13 8.70 -38.44
C TRP A 248 -9.75 9.04 -39.80
N VAL A 249 -9.17 9.98 -40.53
CA VAL A 249 -9.65 10.40 -41.86
C VAL A 249 -9.62 9.22 -42.84
N LEU A 250 -8.53 8.45 -42.86
CA LEU A 250 -8.38 7.28 -43.73
C LEU A 250 -9.40 6.19 -43.40
N ASP A 251 -9.70 5.97 -42.11
CA ASP A 251 -10.73 5.03 -41.68
C ASP A 251 -12.13 5.54 -42.12
N GLU A 252 -12.42 6.85 -42.02
CA GLU A 252 -13.67 7.43 -42.56
C GLU A 252 -13.81 7.21 -44.07
N MET A 253 -12.72 7.37 -44.82
CA MET A 253 -12.70 7.21 -46.27
C MET A 253 -12.89 5.74 -46.67
N ALA A 254 -12.19 4.83 -46.00
CA ALA A 254 -12.31 3.39 -46.26
C ALA A 254 -13.73 2.88 -46.01
N GLU A 255 -14.44 3.48 -45.05
CA GLU A 255 -15.83 3.16 -44.72
C GLU A 255 -16.85 4.00 -45.51
N GLY A 256 -16.41 4.82 -46.46
CA GLY A 256 -17.26 5.63 -47.34
C GLY A 256 -17.99 6.80 -46.65
N ARG A 257 -17.65 7.11 -45.39
CA ARG A 257 -18.24 8.21 -44.61
C ARG A 257 -17.68 9.59 -44.95
N ARG A 258 -16.53 9.61 -45.61
CA ARG A 258 -15.90 10.83 -46.12
C ARG A 258 -15.35 10.59 -47.52
N THR A 259 -15.70 11.46 -48.45
CA THR A 259 -15.23 11.42 -49.84
C THR A 259 -14.37 12.63 -50.22
N ASP A 260 -14.44 13.73 -49.44
CA ASP A 260 -13.75 14.98 -49.72
C ASP A 260 -12.72 15.33 -48.63
N LEU A 261 -11.55 15.79 -49.08
CA LEU A 261 -10.40 16.23 -48.28
C LEU A 261 -10.25 17.77 -48.29
N ALA A 262 -11.05 18.50 -49.07
CA ALA A 262 -10.96 19.95 -49.21
C ALA A 262 -11.34 20.70 -47.93
N THR A 263 -12.28 20.19 -47.13
CA THR A 263 -12.84 20.91 -45.95
C THR A 263 -12.35 20.40 -44.60
N LEU A 264 -11.22 19.69 -44.56
CA LEU A 264 -10.72 19.08 -43.34
C LEU A 264 -10.31 20.11 -42.26
N PRO A 265 -10.79 19.99 -41.01
CA PRO A 265 -10.37 20.86 -39.91
C PRO A 265 -8.95 20.52 -39.47
N ARG A 266 -8.20 21.48 -38.91
CA ARG A 266 -6.88 21.20 -38.34
C ARG A 266 -6.98 20.63 -36.93
N GLY A 267 -6.06 19.73 -36.58
CA GLY A 267 -5.93 19.17 -35.23
C GLY A 267 -7.03 18.19 -34.83
N LEU A 268 -6.76 17.41 -33.76
CA LEU A 268 -7.69 16.36 -33.30
C LEU A 268 -9.01 16.92 -32.77
N PHE A 269 -8.97 18.02 -32.02
CA PHE A 269 -10.19 18.61 -31.47
C PHE A 269 -11.07 19.24 -32.55
N GLY A 270 -10.46 19.88 -33.56
CA GLY A 270 -11.15 20.31 -34.77
C GLY A 270 -11.80 19.14 -35.51
N LEU A 271 -11.11 17.99 -35.60
CA LEU A 271 -11.63 16.77 -36.21
C LEU A 271 -12.79 16.15 -35.41
N TYR A 272 -12.71 16.11 -34.09
CA TYR A 272 -13.80 15.64 -33.23
C TYR A 272 -15.02 16.55 -33.32
N ARG A 273 -14.80 17.87 -33.31
CA ARG A 273 -15.86 18.86 -33.53
C ARG A 273 -16.52 18.66 -34.89
N ASP A 274 -15.75 18.57 -35.98
CA ASP A 274 -16.30 18.34 -37.33
C ASP A 274 -17.09 17.03 -37.43
N PHE A 275 -16.60 15.95 -36.83
CA PHE A 275 -17.34 14.69 -36.76
C PHE A 275 -18.68 14.85 -36.04
N LEU A 276 -18.68 15.48 -34.86
CA LEU A 276 -19.88 15.69 -34.08
C LEU A 276 -20.83 16.70 -34.73
N ASP A 277 -20.32 17.74 -35.39
CA ASP A 277 -21.12 18.72 -36.15
C ASP A 277 -21.83 18.08 -37.35
N ARG A 278 -21.13 17.21 -38.09
CA ARG A 278 -21.73 16.44 -39.19
C ARG A 278 -22.79 15.45 -38.68
N LEU A 279 -22.56 14.87 -37.51
CA LEU A 279 -23.51 13.94 -36.90
C LEU A 279 -24.73 14.68 -36.31
N LEU A 280 -24.51 15.89 -35.77
CA LEU A 280 -25.49 16.70 -35.03
C LEU A 280 -25.56 18.13 -35.61
N PRO A 281 -26.14 18.35 -36.81
CA PRO A 281 -26.22 19.68 -37.40
C PRO A 281 -27.13 20.60 -36.56
N ASP A 282 -26.52 21.61 -35.93
CA ASP A 282 -27.13 22.79 -35.27
C ASP A 282 -28.42 22.57 -34.45
N ASP A 283 -28.37 21.64 -33.50
CA ASP A 283 -29.38 21.54 -32.43
C ASP A 283 -28.68 21.22 -31.09
N THR A 284 -28.42 22.27 -30.29
CA THR A 284 -27.81 22.14 -28.96
C THR A 284 -28.70 21.31 -28.02
N ASP A 285 -30.03 21.32 -28.22
CA ASP A 285 -30.95 20.53 -27.42
C ASP A 285 -30.77 19.03 -27.72
N ILE A 286 -30.48 18.65 -28.97
CA ILE A 286 -30.13 17.26 -29.33
C ILE A 286 -28.85 16.81 -28.62
N TRP A 287 -27.82 17.66 -28.52
CA TRP A 287 -26.61 17.29 -27.78
C TRP A 287 -26.93 17.03 -26.32
N LEU A 288 -27.52 18.02 -25.64
CA LEU A 288 -27.81 17.98 -24.20
C LEU A 288 -28.75 16.83 -23.85
N ASP A 289 -29.80 16.59 -24.65
CA ASP A 289 -30.80 15.57 -24.34
C ASP A 289 -30.38 14.16 -24.77
N ARG A 290 -29.56 14.02 -25.84
CA ARG A 290 -29.39 12.73 -26.52
C ARG A 290 -27.97 12.19 -26.59
N TYR A 291 -26.93 13.00 -26.49
CA TYR A 291 -25.55 12.53 -26.65
C TYR A 291 -24.65 12.90 -25.49
N GLU A 292 -24.83 14.07 -24.89
CA GLU A 292 -24.15 14.50 -23.67
C GLU A 292 -24.23 13.41 -22.59
N PRO A 293 -25.41 12.79 -22.30
CA PRO A 293 -25.47 11.83 -21.23
C PRO A 293 -24.68 10.56 -21.49
N LEU A 294 -24.70 10.10 -22.74
CA LEU A 294 -23.96 8.93 -23.20
C LEU A 294 -22.46 9.17 -23.12
N PHE A 295 -21.99 10.28 -23.70
CA PHE A 295 -20.59 10.65 -23.70
C PHE A 295 -20.08 10.94 -22.29
N GLY A 296 -20.92 11.53 -21.45
CA GLY A 296 -20.66 11.73 -20.03
C GLY A 296 -20.36 10.43 -19.29
N CYS A 297 -21.26 9.44 -19.36
CA CYS A 297 -21.01 8.13 -18.75
C CYS A 297 -19.74 7.45 -19.31
N LEU A 298 -19.50 7.50 -20.63
CA LEU A 298 -18.28 6.93 -21.25
C LEU A 298 -17.00 7.69 -20.87
N THR A 299 -17.13 8.97 -20.50
CA THR A 299 -16.03 9.83 -20.08
C THR A 299 -15.55 9.42 -18.70
N VAL A 300 -16.45 9.07 -17.78
CA VAL A 300 -16.12 8.79 -16.37
C VAL A 300 -16.05 7.31 -16.01
N ALA A 301 -16.60 6.41 -16.83
CA ALA A 301 -16.63 4.98 -16.54
C ALA A 301 -15.22 4.36 -16.56
N ASN A 302 -14.89 3.62 -15.49
CA ASN A 302 -13.62 2.91 -15.35
C ASN A 302 -13.85 1.42 -15.02
N PRO A 303 -13.26 0.44 -15.73
CA PRO A 303 -12.44 0.59 -16.94
C PRO A 303 -13.23 0.88 -18.23
N ALA A 304 -14.53 0.59 -18.23
CA ALA A 304 -15.48 0.84 -19.31
C ALA A 304 -16.91 0.87 -18.73
N ALA A 305 -17.86 1.40 -19.49
CA ALA A 305 -19.28 1.34 -19.15
C ALA A 305 -19.86 -0.03 -19.54
N PRO A 306 -20.33 -0.86 -18.58
CA PRO A 306 -20.86 -2.18 -18.90
C PRO A 306 -22.08 -2.09 -19.81
N ASP A 307 -22.12 -2.92 -20.87
CA ASP A 307 -23.23 -2.94 -21.83
C ASP A 307 -24.60 -3.16 -21.15
N ALA A 308 -24.63 -4.00 -20.11
CA ALA A 308 -25.85 -4.25 -19.35
C ALA A 308 -26.33 -3.06 -18.50
N ASN A 309 -25.42 -2.15 -18.12
CA ASN A 309 -25.68 -1.09 -17.16
C ASN A 309 -25.80 0.29 -17.80
N LEU A 310 -25.07 0.54 -18.88
CA LEU A 310 -25.09 1.83 -19.58
C LEU A 310 -26.52 2.29 -19.92
N PRO A 311 -27.43 1.45 -20.46
CA PRO A 311 -28.83 1.85 -20.65
C PRO A 311 -29.57 2.19 -19.37
N ARG A 312 -29.22 1.54 -18.25
CA ARG A 312 -29.86 1.76 -16.95
C ARG A 312 -29.39 3.06 -16.30
N TRP A 313 -28.11 3.39 -16.42
CA TRP A 313 -27.55 4.67 -15.96
C TRP A 313 -28.16 5.85 -16.71
N LEU A 314 -28.41 5.67 -18.01
CA LEU A 314 -29.03 6.69 -18.86
C LEU A 314 -30.56 6.75 -18.73
N GLY A 315 -31.19 5.72 -18.14
CA GLY A 315 -32.65 5.59 -18.15
C GLY A 315 -33.23 5.36 -19.55
N TRP A 316 -32.46 4.81 -20.49
CA TRP A 316 -32.84 4.66 -21.88
C TRP A 316 -33.14 3.20 -22.26
N PRO A 317 -34.07 2.94 -23.20
CA PRO A 317 -34.22 1.62 -23.81
C PRO A 317 -32.92 1.16 -24.46
N ARG A 318 -32.59 -0.13 -24.36
CA ARG A 318 -31.38 -0.73 -24.97
C ARG A 318 -31.19 -0.33 -26.44
N GLY A 319 -32.25 -0.39 -27.24
CA GLY A 319 -32.20 -0.02 -28.66
C GLY A 319 -31.78 1.43 -28.91
N ASN A 320 -32.13 2.37 -28.00
CA ASN A 320 -31.73 3.77 -28.10
C ASN A 320 -30.24 3.96 -27.86
N VAL A 321 -29.67 3.21 -26.92
CA VAL A 321 -28.23 3.21 -26.63
C VAL A 321 -27.46 2.56 -27.77
N SER A 322 -27.87 1.37 -28.22
CA SER A 322 -27.21 0.65 -29.33
C SER A 322 -27.26 1.43 -30.65
N ARG A 323 -28.31 2.22 -30.89
CA ARG A 323 -28.36 3.13 -32.05
C ARG A 323 -27.30 4.23 -31.93
N ARG A 324 -27.27 4.95 -30.80
CA ARG A 324 -26.32 6.05 -30.59
C ARG A 324 -24.87 5.58 -30.57
N LEU A 325 -24.57 4.45 -29.94
CA LEU A 325 -23.23 3.85 -29.96
C LEU A 325 -22.76 3.50 -31.38
N ARG A 326 -23.68 3.11 -32.29
CA ARG A 326 -23.37 2.93 -33.71
C ARG A 326 -23.14 4.27 -34.42
N ASP A 327 -23.95 5.28 -34.11
CA ASP A 327 -23.78 6.63 -34.68
C ASP A 327 -22.40 7.23 -34.32
N VAL A 328 -21.89 6.92 -33.12
CA VAL A 328 -20.59 7.42 -32.62
C VAL A 328 -19.50 6.36 -32.61
N SER A 329 -19.59 5.31 -33.43
CA SER A 329 -18.66 4.18 -33.41
C SER A 329 -17.20 4.55 -33.69
N GLN A 330 -16.93 5.73 -34.25
CA GLN A 330 -15.56 6.23 -34.40
C GLN A 330 -14.96 6.73 -33.07
N LEU A 331 -15.79 7.24 -32.16
CA LEU A 331 -15.35 7.77 -30.86
C LEU A 331 -15.37 6.71 -29.75
N VAL A 332 -15.99 5.55 -30.01
CA VAL A 332 -16.27 4.52 -29.00
C VAL A 332 -15.78 3.17 -29.49
N GLU A 333 -15.23 2.38 -28.58
CA GLU A 333 -14.90 0.98 -28.84
C GLU A 333 -15.56 0.06 -27.82
N TYR A 334 -15.83 -1.18 -28.25
CA TYR A 334 -16.32 -2.24 -27.38
C TYR A 334 -15.16 -3.10 -26.91
N VAL A 335 -15.06 -3.24 -25.59
CA VAL A 335 -14.09 -4.08 -24.91
C VAL A 335 -14.80 -5.34 -24.43
N PRO A 336 -14.40 -6.54 -24.90
CA PRO A 336 -14.96 -7.80 -24.41
C PRO A 336 -14.98 -7.85 -22.87
N ASP A 337 -16.02 -8.44 -22.28
CA ASP A 337 -16.17 -8.61 -20.83
C ASP A 337 -16.21 -7.32 -19.96
N SER A 338 -16.01 -6.13 -20.55
CA SER A 338 -15.99 -4.84 -19.84
C SER A 338 -17.08 -3.87 -20.33
N GLY A 339 -17.36 -3.83 -21.63
CA GLY A 339 -18.37 -2.95 -22.23
C GLY A 339 -17.78 -1.84 -23.09
N TYR A 340 -18.42 -0.68 -23.11
CA TYR A 340 -18.10 0.43 -24.01
C TYR A 340 -17.20 1.48 -23.36
N ARG A 341 -16.25 2.02 -24.12
CA ARG A 341 -15.40 3.14 -23.69
C ARG A 341 -15.03 4.04 -24.85
N LEU A 342 -14.56 5.24 -24.55
CA LEU A 342 -13.95 6.10 -25.56
C LEU A 342 -12.65 5.48 -26.09
N TYR A 343 -12.47 5.47 -27.41
CA TYR A 343 -11.36 4.77 -28.07
C TYR A 343 -9.97 5.36 -27.75
N HIS A 344 -9.91 6.64 -27.36
CA HIS A 344 -8.66 7.32 -27.03
C HIS A 344 -8.88 8.45 -26.00
N ARG A 345 -7.89 8.66 -25.13
CA ARG A 345 -7.93 9.66 -24.04
C ARG A 345 -8.12 11.10 -24.54
N SER A 346 -7.62 11.43 -25.73
CA SER A 346 -7.84 12.77 -26.31
C SER A 346 -9.31 13.10 -26.59
N VAL A 347 -10.18 12.08 -26.75
CA VAL A 347 -11.64 12.31 -26.84
C VAL A 347 -12.19 12.70 -25.48
N THR A 348 -11.77 12.00 -24.43
CA THR A 348 -12.15 12.35 -23.06
C THR A 348 -11.73 13.77 -22.71
N GLU A 349 -10.50 14.14 -23.03
CA GLU A 349 -9.99 15.49 -22.78
C GLU A 349 -10.72 16.54 -23.58
N PHE A 350 -11.03 16.25 -24.85
CA PHE A 350 -11.88 17.12 -25.65
C PHE A 350 -13.23 17.31 -24.95
N LEU A 351 -13.94 16.23 -24.62
CA LEU A 351 -15.26 16.29 -23.98
C LEU A 351 -15.20 16.95 -22.59
N ALA A 352 -14.17 16.72 -21.79
CA ALA A 352 -14.03 17.28 -20.43
C ALA A 352 -13.43 18.70 -20.42
N ALA A 353 -13.05 19.26 -21.58
CA ALA A 353 -12.54 20.62 -21.67
C ALA A 353 -13.67 21.60 -22.02
N TYR A 354 -13.97 22.50 -21.08
CA TYR A 354 -14.95 23.59 -21.29
C TYR A 354 -14.55 24.51 -22.45
N ARG A 355 -13.24 24.76 -22.59
CA ARG A 355 -12.63 25.53 -23.68
C ARG A 355 -11.40 24.81 -24.20
N TYR A 356 -11.15 24.94 -25.49
CA TYR A 356 -9.93 24.43 -26.09
C TYR A 356 -9.34 25.40 -27.11
N ARG A 357 -8.05 25.20 -27.40
CA ARG A 357 -7.34 26.00 -28.38
C ARG A 357 -7.33 25.30 -29.74
N ASP A 358 -7.73 26.03 -30.78
CA ASP A 358 -7.72 25.57 -32.18
C ASP A 358 -7.43 26.76 -33.11
N ASN A 359 -6.62 26.55 -34.15
CA ASN A 359 -6.14 27.58 -35.09
C ASN A 359 -5.59 28.87 -34.42
N GLY A 360 -4.96 28.75 -33.25
CA GLY A 360 -4.35 29.87 -32.52
C GLY A 360 -5.29 30.66 -31.60
N GLY A 361 -6.61 30.45 -31.69
CA GLY A 361 -7.64 31.06 -30.84
C GLY A 361 -8.24 30.10 -29.81
N TRP A 362 -8.94 30.64 -28.83
CA TRP A 362 -9.75 29.88 -27.87
C TRP A 362 -11.16 29.68 -28.43
N HIS A 363 -11.71 28.47 -28.26
CA HIS A 363 -13.05 28.10 -28.68
C HIS A 363 -13.81 27.55 -27.46
N ASP A 364 -15.06 27.97 -27.31
CA ASP A 364 -15.99 27.34 -26.37
C ASP A 364 -16.38 25.96 -26.89
N ASN A 365 -16.33 24.96 -26.03
CA ASN A 365 -16.67 23.60 -26.42
C ASN A 365 -18.16 23.34 -26.23
N LYS A 366 -18.94 23.45 -27.31
CA LYS A 366 -20.37 23.09 -27.28
C LYS A 366 -20.65 21.61 -26.97
N PHE A 367 -19.63 20.75 -27.07
CA PHE A 367 -19.69 19.34 -26.74
C PHE A 367 -19.05 19.01 -25.38
N PHE A 368 -18.91 20.01 -24.50
CA PHE A 368 -18.43 19.82 -23.14
C PHE A 368 -19.36 18.87 -22.35
N VAL A 369 -18.76 17.96 -21.60
CA VAL A 369 -19.40 17.11 -20.60
C VAL A 369 -18.75 17.39 -19.25
N GLU A 370 -19.56 17.60 -18.23
CA GLU A 370 -19.08 17.90 -16.88
C GLU A 370 -18.78 16.59 -16.12
N PRO A 371 -17.51 16.22 -15.84
CA PRO A 371 -17.20 14.91 -15.28
C PRO A 371 -17.84 14.66 -13.90
N ALA A 372 -17.93 15.68 -13.04
CA ALA A 372 -18.56 15.59 -11.73
C ALA A 372 -20.02 15.12 -11.84
N ALA A 373 -20.81 15.76 -12.72
CA ALA A 373 -22.22 15.43 -12.95
C ALA A 373 -22.42 13.97 -13.43
N HIS A 374 -21.47 13.40 -14.17
CA HIS A 374 -21.57 12.02 -14.66
C HIS A 374 -21.10 10.98 -13.65
N HIS A 375 -20.10 11.31 -12.81
CA HIS A 375 -19.78 10.49 -11.64
C HIS A 375 -20.99 10.41 -10.70
N GLU A 376 -21.64 11.54 -10.44
CA GLU A 376 -22.90 11.58 -9.70
C GLU A 376 -24.01 10.79 -10.37
N ARG A 377 -24.19 10.91 -11.70
CA ARG A 377 -25.24 10.15 -12.41
C ARG A 377 -25.09 8.64 -12.21
N ILE A 378 -23.87 8.13 -12.35
CA ILE A 378 -23.60 6.70 -12.13
C ILE A 378 -23.81 6.33 -10.66
N ALA A 379 -23.30 7.14 -9.72
CA ALA A 379 -23.50 6.89 -8.29
C ALA A 379 -24.98 6.90 -7.92
N ARG A 380 -25.74 7.91 -8.36
CA ARG A 380 -27.18 8.10 -8.14
C ARG A 380 -27.98 6.89 -8.58
N TYR A 381 -27.67 6.29 -9.73
CA TYR A 381 -28.31 5.03 -10.15
C TYR A 381 -28.22 3.95 -9.06
N TYR A 382 -27.04 3.71 -8.49
CA TYR A 382 -26.88 2.71 -7.44
C TYR A 382 -27.57 3.13 -6.13
N LEU A 383 -27.48 4.41 -5.77
CA LEU A 383 -28.09 4.97 -4.57
C LEU A 383 -29.63 4.92 -4.59
N GLU A 384 -30.25 5.17 -5.75
CA GLU A 384 -31.70 5.04 -5.93
C GLU A 384 -32.15 3.58 -5.90
N ARG A 385 -31.37 2.67 -6.51
CA ARG A 385 -31.70 1.23 -6.49
C ARG A 385 -31.63 0.67 -5.09
N ILE A 386 -30.61 1.03 -4.31
CA ILE A 386 -30.51 0.57 -2.92
C ILE A 386 -31.65 1.11 -2.05
N ALA A 387 -32.03 2.38 -2.22
CA ALA A 387 -33.13 2.97 -1.47
C ALA A 387 -34.52 2.46 -1.90
N GLY A 388 -34.67 2.08 -3.17
CA GLY A 388 -35.93 1.64 -3.77
C GLY A 388 -36.00 0.12 -3.98
N GLU A 389 -35.78 -0.32 -5.22
CA GLU A 389 -36.02 -1.71 -5.67
C GLU A 389 -35.26 -2.78 -4.87
N TRP A 390 -34.05 -2.47 -4.41
CA TRP A 390 -33.25 -3.41 -3.62
C TRP A 390 -33.62 -3.36 -2.14
N ALA A 391 -34.34 -2.34 -1.67
CA ALA A 391 -34.80 -2.21 -0.29
C ALA A 391 -33.68 -2.44 0.75
N GLY A 392 -32.49 -1.90 0.49
CA GLY A 392 -31.30 -2.08 1.33
C GLY A 392 -30.46 -3.34 1.04
N ASP A 393 -30.85 -4.19 0.09
CA ASP A 393 -30.14 -5.43 -0.26
C ASP A 393 -29.02 -5.19 -1.29
N TRP A 394 -27.81 -4.93 -0.80
CA TRP A 394 -26.63 -4.74 -1.63
C TRP A 394 -26.17 -6.00 -2.40
N SER A 395 -26.65 -7.20 -2.09
CA SER A 395 -26.29 -8.43 -2.84
C SER A 395 -26.75 -8.38 -4.31
N ARG A 396 -27.77 -7.56 -4.59
CA ARG A 396 -28.31 -7.27 -5.92
C ARG A 396 -27.43 -6.34 -6.75
N CYS A 397 -26.48 -5.66 -6.13
CA CYS A 397 -25.54 -4.79 -6.81
C CYS A 397 -24.67 -5.60 -7.78
N ASP A 398 -24.50 -5.08 -8.99
CA ASP A 398 -23.67 -5.71 -10.00
C ASP A 398 -22.17 -5.52 -9.72
N THR A 399 -21.34 -6.31 -10.41
CA THR A 399 -19.88 -6.30 -10.23
C THR A 399 -19.26 -4.92 -10.46
N TYR A 400 -19.83 -4.10 -11.35
CA TYR A 400 -19.32 -2.76 -11.59
C TYR A 400 -19.56 -1.87 -10.37
N GLY A 401 -20.79 -1.81 -9.86
CA GLY A 401 -21.15 -1.02 -8.69
C GLY A 401 -20.35 -1.44 -7.46
N ILE A 402 -20.22 -2.75 -7.24
CA ILE A 402 -19.41 -3.33 -6.16
C ILE A 402 -17.95 -2.85 -6.20
N ASN A 403 -17.35 -2.74 -7.38
CA ASN A 403 -15.94 -2.36 -7.53
C ASN A 403 -15.71 -0.84 -7.62
N GLN A 404 -16.64 -0.10 -8.22
CA GLN A 404 -16.39 1.29 -8.67
C GLN A 404 -17.24 2.35 -7.97
N LEU A 405 -18.30 1.99 -7.24
CA LEU A 405 -19.22 2.96 -6.65
C LEU A 405 -18.49 3.92 -5.67
N VAL A 406 -17.62 3.39 -4.81
CA VAL A 406 -16.81 4.22 -3.90
C VAL A 406 -15.88 5.16 -4.67
N GLY A 407 -15.28 4.68 -5.76
CA GLY A 407 -14.43 5.49 -6.63
C GLY A 407 -15.20 6.63 -7.31
N HIS A 408 -16.42 6.35 -7.78
CA HIS A 408 -17.29 7.39 -8.35
C HIS A 408 -17.75 8.41 -7.32
N LEU A 409 -18.12 7.99 -6.12
CA LEU A 409 -18.50 8.90 -5.03
C LEU A 409 -17.34 9.79 -4.60
N ARG A 410 -16.13 9.23 -4.51
CA ARG A 410 -14.90 10.01 -4.26
C ARG A 410 -14.64 11.03 -5.37
N ALA A 411 -14.65 10.59 -6.63
CA ALA A 411 -14.40 11.49 -7.76
C ALA A 411 -15.45 12.60 -7.88
N ALA A 412 -16.74 12.27 -7.67
CA ALA A 412 -17.80 13.27 -7.62
C ALA A 412 -17.53 14.32 -6.52
N CYS A 413 -17.21 13.88 -5.31
CA CYS A 413 -16.85 14.76 -4.20
C CYS A 413 -15.64 15.64 -4.52
N GLU A 414 -14.53 15.08 -5.01
CA GLU A 414 -13.30 15.82 -5.30
C GLU A 414 -13.45 16.83 -6.45
N LEU A 415 -14.36 16.58 -7.40
CA LEU A 415 -14.59 17.43 -8.57
C LEU A 415 -15.74 18.45 -8.37
N SER A 416 -16.64 18.21 -7.41
CA SER A 416 -17.76 19.12 -7.11
C SER A 416 -17.28 20.39 -6.40
N GLU A 417 -17.98 21.51 -6.61
CA GLU A 417 -17.69 22.77 -5.89
C GLU A 417 -18.01 22.68 -4.39
N ASP A 418 -19.04 21.92 -4.02
CA ASP A 418 -19.50 21.77 -2.63
C ASP A 418 -18.71 20.72 -1.83
N GLY A 419 -18.06 19.76 -2.51
CA GLY A 419 -17.19 18.78 -1.88
C GLY A 419 -17.90 17.80 -0.93
N ASP A 420 -19.20 17.51 -1.13
CA ASP A 420 -19.96 16.66 -0.20
C ASP A 420 -19.57 15.17 -0.30
N ALA A 421 -19.02 14.64 0.79
CA ALA A 421 -18.62 13.25 0.94
C ALA A 421 -19.65 12.39 1.72
N ALA A 422 -20.84 12.91 2.03
CA ALA A 422 -21.84 12.19 2.83
C ALA A 422 -22.21 10.82 2.23
N ASP A 423 -22.42 10.76 0.92
CA ASP A 423 -22.76 9.52 0.23
C ASP A 423 -21.58 8.55 0.13
N LEU A 424 -20.36 9.08 -0.03
CA LEU A 424 -19.13 8.29 0.04
C LEU A 424 -19.04 7.56 1.39
N TYR A 425 -19.24 8.28 2.51
CA TYR A 425 -19.20 7.66 3.84
C TYR A 425 -20.36 6.71 4.06
N ARG A 426 -21.57 7.09 3.65
CA ARG A 426 -22.78 6.27 3.78
C ARG A 426 -22.60 4.90 3.12
N VAL A 427 -22.08 4.86 1.90
CA VAL A 427 -21.86 3.61 1.17
C VAL A 427 -20.65 2.84 1.70
N ALA A 428 -19.50 3.49 1.89
CA ALA A 428 -18.28 2.79 2.33
C ALA A 428 -18.42 2.17 3.73
N LEU A 429 -19.24 2.76 4.60
CA LEU A 429 -19.49 2.29 5.97
C LEU A 429 -20.73 1.38 6.10
N ASP A 430 -21.49 1.18 5.02
CA ASP A 430 -22.69 0.32 5.04
C ASP A 430 -22.28 -1.16 5.21
N PRO A 431 -22.69 -1.85 6.30
CA PRO A 431 -22.31 -3.24 6.52
C PRO A 431 -22.81 -4.20 5.44
N GLY A 432 -23.97 -3.94 4.85
CA GLY A 432 -24.52 -4.73 3.75
C GLY A 432 -23.72 -4.56 2.46
N PHE A 433 -23.26 -3.34 2.18
CA PHE A 433 -22.36 -3.08 1.04
C PHE A 433 -21.02 -3.79 1.24
N GLN A 434 -20.43 -3.67 2.43
CA GLN A 434 -19.18 -4.34 2.78
C GLN A 434 -19.28 -5.87 2.63
N ALA A 435 -20.37 -6.47 3.10
CA ALA A 435 -20.63 -7.90 2.95
C ALA A 435 -20.79 -8.30 1.47
N ALA A 436 -21.59 -7.55 0.70
CA ALA A 436 -21.79 -7.81 -0.72
C ALA A 436 -20.49 -7.69 -1.53
N GLN A 437 -19.61 -6.73 -1.19
CA GLN A 437 -18.28 -6.63 -1.79
C GLN A 437 -17.43 -7.87 -1.49
N GLN A 438 -17.43 -8.34 -0.25
CA GLN A 438 -16.67 -9.52 0.16
C GLN A 438 -17.14 -10.79 -0.55
N ASP A 439 -18.45 -10.99 -0.63
CA ASP A 439 -19.05 -12.14 -1.30
C ASP A 439 -18.75 -12.15 -2.80
N ARG A 440 -18.93 -11.01 -3.49
CA ARG A 440 -18.76 -10.89 -4.95
C ARG A 440 -17.30 -10.96 -5.38
N THR A 441 -16.41 -10.33 -4.63
CA THR A 441 -14.97 -10.27 -4.96
C THR A 441 -14.22 -11.46 -4.37
N GLY A 442 -14.83 -12.18 -3.43
CA GLY A 442 -14.27 -13.32 -2.71
C GLY A 442 -13.15 -12.93 -1.75
N GLY A 443 -13.24 -11.74 -1.13
CA GLY A 443 -12.26 -11.21 -0.20
C GLY A 443 -12.53 -9.77 0.28
N ILE A 444 -11.83 -9.34 1.33
CA ILE A 444 -12.00 -8.01 1.96
C ILE A 444 -11.32 -6.84 1.23
N HIS A 445 -10.57 -7.09 0.15
CA HIS A 445 -9.67 -6.10 -0.46
C HIS A 445 -10.34 -4.85 -1.01
N VAL A 446 -11.36 -5.05 -1.84
CA VAL A 446 -12.13 -3.94 -2.42
C VAL A 446 -12.79 -3.12 -1.30
N THR A 447 -13.21 -3.79 -0.23
CA THR A 447 -13.79 -3.15 0.96
C THR A 447 -12.77 -2.34 1.75
N LEU A 448 -11.58 -2.90 2.03
CA LEU A 448 -10.52 -2.18 2.74
C LEU A 448 -10.04 -0.96 1.93
N ASN A 449 -9.92 -1.08 0.60
CA ASN A 449 -9.56 0.04 -0.27
C ASN A 449 -10.65 1.11 -0.35
N GLY A 450 -11.92 0.71 -0.34
CA GLY A 450 -13.04 1.63 -0.23
C GLY A 450 -13.04 2.40 1.09
N LEU A 451 -12.80 1.70 2.21
CA LEU A 451 -12.67 2.31 3.55
C LEU A 451 -11.46 3.25 3.64
N ARG A 452 -10.32 2.86 3.06
CA ARG A 452 -9.12 3.72 3.00
C ARG A 452 -9.38 4.97 2.16
N SER A 453 -10.04 4.83 1.01
CA SER A 453 -10.41 5.97 0.16
C SER A 453 -11.33 6.94 0.90
N ALA A 454 -12.36 6.42 1.57
CA ALA A 454 -13.24 7.22 2.41
C ALA A 454 -12.49 7.88 3.58
N LEU A 455 -11.56 7.16 4.22
CA LEU A 455 -10.71 7.69 5.28
C LEU A 455 -9.84 8.86 4.79
N GLU A 456 -9.21 8.74 3.63
CA GLU A 456 -8.37 9.79 3.04
C GLU A 456 -9.17 11.09 2.81
N VAL A 457 -10.39 10.98 2.29
CA VAL A 457 -11.30 12.13 2.16
C VAL A 457 -11.70 12.68 3.53
N ALA A 458 -12.02 11.81 4.49
CA ALA A 458 -12.42 12.22 5.84
C ALA A 458 -11.32 12.98 6.62
N VAL A 459 -10.06 12.53 6.55
CA VAL A 459 -8.96 13.19 7.28
C VAL A 459 -8.54 14.52 6.66
N THR A 460 -8.95 14.79 5.42
CA THR A 460 -8.66 16.04 4.69
C THR A 460 -9.83 17.03 4.68
N GLY A 461 -11.07 16.55 4.87
CA GLY A 461 -12.31 17.35 4.87
C GLY A 461 -12.57 18.24 6.09
N GLY A 462 -11.55 18.56 6.89
CA GLY A 462 -11.68 19.44 8.06
C GLY A 462 -12.42 18.81 9.26
N PRO A 463 -12.92 19.61 10.22
CA PRO A 463 -13.46 19.11 11.49
C PRO A 463 -14.66 18.17 11.35
N GLY A 464 -15.50 18.34 10.32
CA GLY A 464 -16.66 17.48 10.04
C GLY A 464 -16.27 16.05 9.65
N GLY A 465 -15.02 15.83 9.21
CA GLY A 465 -14.50 14.54 8.80
C GLY A 465 -14.08 13.62 9.95
N LEU A 466 -13.99 14.09 11.20
CA LEU A 466 -13.50 13.27 12.33
C LEU A 466 -14.35 12.01 12.57
N LEU A 467 -15.68 12.16 12.67
CA LEU A 467 -16.59 11.03 12.90
C LEU A 467 -16.53 10.01 11.76
N PRO A 468 -16.65 10.41 10.48
CA PRO A 468 -16.43 9.51 9.35
C PRO A 468 -15.07 8.81 9.38
N ALA A 469 -13.98 9.52 9.69
CA ALA A 469 -12.64 8.94 9.78
C ALA A 469 -12.57 7.84 10.85
N LEU A 470 -13.08 8.11 12.06
CA LEU A 470 -13.11 7.12 13.15
C LEU A 470 -14.00 5.92 12.83
N ARG A 471 -15.13 6.12 12.13
CA ARG A 471 -15.96 5.01 11.66
C ARG A 471 -15.24 4.16 10.62
N CYS A 472 -14.50 4.79 9.69
CA CYS A 472 -13.70 4.06 8.71
C CYS A 472 -12.63 3.22 9.41
N VAL A 473 -11.89 3.80 10.36
CA VAL A 473 -10.88 3.09 11.16
C VAL A 473 -11.50 1.95 11.96
N ALA A 474 -12.60 2.19 12.66
CA ALA A 474 -13.28 1.16 13.45
C ALA A 474 -13.78 0.00 12.56
N SER A 475 -14.36 0.31 11.40
CA SER A 475 -14.79 -0.71 10.44
C SER A 475 -13.61 -1.47 9.85
N PHE A 476 -12.51 -0.78 9.51
CA PHE A 476 -11.28 -1.40 9.02
C PHE A 476 -10.74 -2.41 10.05
N ARG A 477 -10.56 -1.98 11.31
CA ARG A 477 -10.05 -2.84 12.40
C ARG A 477 -10.99 -4.01 12.72
N ARG A 478 -12.30 -3.79 12.64
CA ARG A 478 -13.30 -4.87 12.80
C ARG A 478 -13.17 -5.92 11.70
N LEU A 479 -12.98 -5.50 10.45
CA LEU A 479 -12.82 -6.44 9.32
C LEU A 479 -11.49 -7.20 9.42
N THR A 480 -10.41 -6.55 9.88
CA THR A 480 -9.12 -7.23 10.07
C THR A 480 -9.08 -8.11 11.32
N GLY A 481 -9.88 -7.82 12.36
CA GLY A 481 -9.87 -8.59 13.63
C GLY A 481 -11.03 -9.58 13.85
N GLY A 482 -12.20 -9.37 13.22
CA GLY A 482 -13.44 -10.12 13.49
C GLY A 482 -13.59 -11.42 12.69
N GLU A 483 -13.14 -11.43 11.44
CA GLU A 483 -12.83 -12.64 10.70
C GLU A 483 -11.33 -12.80 10.79
N SER A 484 -10.82 -13.75 11.59
CA SER A 484 -9.41 -14.06 11.47
C SER A 484 -9.22 -14.60 10.07
N LEU A 485 -8.62 -13.79 9.22
CA LEU A 485 -8.35 -14.05 7.83
C LEU A 485 -7.62 -15.40 7.68
N SER A 486 -6.85 -15.77 8.70
CA SER A 486 -6.20 -17.05 8.94
C SER A 486 -7.21 -18.21 9.04
N ARG A 487 -8.33 -18.07 9.74
CA ARG A 487 -9.41 -19.09 9.78
C ARG A 487 -10.02 -19.29 8.41
N ALA A 488 -10.24 -18.21 7.65
CA ALA A 488 -10.80 -18.31 6.31
C ALA A 488 -9.85 -19.05 5.36
N VAL A 489 -8.54 -18.85 5.51
CA VAL A 489 -7.49 -19.61 4.83
C VAL A 489 -7.48 -21.07 5.27
N PHE A 490 -7.46 -21.35 6.59
CA PHE A 490 -7.42 -22.70 7.13
C PHE A 490 -8.67 -23.52 6.76
N ALA A 491 -9.86 -22.91 6.74
CA ALA A 491 -11.08 -23.56 6.28
C ALA A 491 -11.00 -23.96 4.79
N ALA A 492 -10.36 -23.13 3.95
CA ALA A 492 -10.13 -23.47 2.55
C ALA A 492 -9.10 -24.62 2.38
N ILE A 493 -8.06 -24.65 3.24
CA ILE A 493 -7.10 -25.77 3.30
C ILE A 493 -7.81 -27.07 3.71
N GLU A 494 -8.66 -27.02 4.75
CA GLU A 494 -9.46 -28.18 5.21
C GLU A 494 -10.40 -28.71 4.12
N ALA A 495 -10.99 -27.80 3.33
CA ALA A 495 -11.80 -28.12 2.16
C ALA A 495 -10.97 -28.60 0.95
N LYS A 496 -9.64 -28.63 1.04
CA LYS A 496 -8.69 -28.91 -0.06
C LYS A 496 -8.80 -27.96 -1.25
N ASP A 497 -9.38 -26.77 -1.06
CA ASP A 497 -9.42 -25.72 -2.07
C ASP A 497 -8.23 -24.77 -1.90
N PHE A 498 -7.06 -25.24 -2.32
CA PHE A 498 -5.82 -24.48 -2.20
C PHE A 498 -5.82 -23.21 -3.05
N ARG A 499 -6.58 -23.16 -4.16
CA ARG A 499 -6.74 -21.92 -4.94
C ARG A 499 -7.48 -20.86 -4.14
N GLN A 500 -8.56 -21.25 -3.46
CA GLN A 500 -9.27 -20.35 -2.56
C GLN A 500 -8.43 -19.98 -1.34
N ALA A 501 -7.63 -20.92 -0.79
CA ALA A 501 -6.70 -20.63 0.31
C ALA A 501 -5.66 -19.57 -0.10
N VAL A 502 -5.04 -19.69 -1.28
CA VAL A 502 -4.11 -18.67 -1.82
C VAL A 502 -4.82 -17.33 -2.04
N LYS A 503 -6.05 -17.34 -2.59
CA LYS A 503 -6.84 -16.12 -2.78
C LYS A 503 -7.13 -15.42 -1.45
N LYS A 504 -7.53 -16.16 -0.42
CA LYS A 504 -7.80 -15.60 0.92
C LYS A 504 -6.53 -15.19 1.67
N MET A 505 -5.44 -15.93 1.49
CA MET A 505 -4.14 -15.59 2.04
C MET A 505 -3.59 -14.30 1.44
N SER A 506 -3.99 -13.96 0.20
CA SER A 506 -3.59 -12.72 -0.44
C SER A 506 -3.84 -11.47 0.40
N HIS A 507 -4.71 -11.55 1.41
CA HIS A 507 -4.98 -10.47 2.34
C HIS A 507 -3.87 -10.20 3.39
N TYR A 508 -3.07 -11.21 3.76
CA TYR A 508 -1.89 -11.03 4.61
C TYR A 508 -0.63 -10.65 3.80
N THR A 509 -0.64 -10.96 2.51
CA THR A 509 0.46 -10.67 1.58
C THR A 509 0.36 -9.28 0.97
N THR A 510 -0.66 -8.51 1.37
CA THR A 510 -1.02 -7.25 0.75
C THR A 510 -0.88 -6.07 1.69
N GLY A 511 0.29 -5.88 2.28
CA GLY A 511 0.65 -4.68 3.03
C GLY A 511 2.06 -4.23 2.69
N PRO A 512 2.47 -3.04 3.13
CA PRO A 512 3.84 -2.59 3.00
C PRO A 512 4.81 -3.47 3.75
N GLU A 513 4.34 -4.43 4.59
CA GLU A 513 5.09 -5.40 5.38
C GLU A 513 4.57 -6.82 5.18
N THR A 514 5.27 -7.62 4.38
CA THR A 514 5.11 -9.07 4.34
C THR A 514 6.08 -9.63 5.36
N GLY A 515 5.63 -9.59 6.61
CA GLY A 515 6.42 -10.04 7.76
C GLY A 515 6.55 -11.56 7.81
N LEU A 516 7.47 -12.02 8.67
CA LEU A 516 7.72 -13.42 9.03
C LEU A 516 6.52 -14.35 8.85
N TRP A 517 5.41 -14.02 9.49
CA TRP A 517 4.26 -14.90 9.59
C TRP A 517 3.49 -15.05 8.29
N THR A 518 3.53 -14.05 7.43
CA THR A 518 2.95 -14.14 6.09
C THR A 518 3.75 -15.11 5.22
N THR A 519 5.09 -15.03 5.26
CA THR A 519 5.97 -16.01 4.60
C THR A 519 5.74 -17.43 5.14
N VAL A 520 5.68 -17.58 6.47
CA VAL A 520 5.39 -18.87 7.11
C VAL A 520 4.01 -19.39 6.68
N LEU A 521 3.01 -18.52 6.52
CA LEU A 521 1.68 -18.91 6.04
C LEU A 521 1.73 -19.43 4.60
N GLN A 522 2.44 -18.74 3.70
CA GLN A 522 2.62 -19.19 2.31
C GLN A 522 3.25 -20.58 2.25
N LEU A 523 4.35 -20.76 2.99
CA LEU A 523 5.06 -22.03 3.06
C LEU A 523 4.24 -23.13 3.73
N TYR A 524 3.43 -22.80 4.73
CA TYR A 524 2.50 -23.72 5.35
C TYR A 524 1.40 -24.17 4.37
N VAL A 525 0.81 -23.26 3.61
CA VAL A 525 -0.17 -23.61 2.55
C VAL A 525 0.51 -24.48 1.48
N ALA A 526 1.76 -24.18 1.11
CA ALA A 526 2.54 -24.99 0.18
C ALA A 526 2.78 -26.42 0.72
N TRP A 527 3.06 -26.54 2.02
CA TRP A 527 3.30 -27.81 2.69
C TRP A 527 2.04 -28.68 2.73
N GLU A 528 0.88 -28.10 3.07
CA GLU A 528 -0.42 -28.78 3.02
C GLU A 528 -0.81 -29.16 1.58
N ALA A 529 -0.57 -28.29 0.60
CA ALA A 529 -0.80 -28.57 -0.81
C ALA A 529 0.08 -29.72 -1.31
N ALA A 530 1.35 -29.77 -0.91
CA ALA A 530 2.29 -30.84 -1.24
C ALA A 530 1.89 -32.19 -0.61
N ALA A 531 1.36 -32.17 0.61
CA ALA A 531 0.80 -33.36 1.26
C ALA A 531 -0.48 -33.86 0.56
N ALA A 532 -1.29 -32.94 0.02
CA ALA A 532 -2.51 -33.26 -0.73
C ALA A 532 -2.28 -33.60 -2.22
N GLY A 533 -1.06 -33.47 -2.74
CA GLY A 533 -0.72 -33.74 -4.15
C GLY A 533 -1.08 -32.62 -5.14
N ALA A 534 -1.31 -31.39 -4.66
CA ALA A 534 -1.67 -30.23 -5.47
C ALA A 534 -0.42 -29.46 -5.98
N SER A 535 0.40 -30.11 -6.80
CA SER A 535 1.74 -29.65 -7.21
C SER A 535 1.79 -28.23 -7.81
N ASP A 536 0.78 -27.83 -8.57
CA ASP A 536 0.72 -26.52 -9.23
C ASP A 536 0.77 -25.35 -8.22
N GLN A 537 0.19 -25.52 -7.03
CA GLN A 537 0.17 -24.47 -6.02
C GLN A 537 1.42 -24.46 -5.14
N VAL A 538 2.11 -25.60 -5.03
CA VAL A 538 3.33 -25.75 -4.23
C VAL A 538 4.46 -24.93 -4.84
N GLY A 539 4.69 -25.09 -6.15
CA GLY A 539 5.75 -24.37 -6.87
C GLY A 539 5.55 -22.86 -6.75
N ASP A 540 4.34 -22.39 -7.02
CA ASP A 540 3.97 -20.98 -6.86
C ASP A 540 4.32 -20.45 -5.47
N LEU A 541 3.81 -21.08 -4.40
CA LEU A 541 3.90 -20.62 -3.01
C LEU A 541 5.32 -20.68 -2.43
N VAL A 542 6.07 -21.75 -2.70
CA VAL A 542 7.47 -21.87 -2.27
C VAL A 542 8.30 -20.74 -2.85
N THR A 543 7.99 -20.33 -4.07
CA THR A 543 8.81 -19.36 -4.75
C THR A 543 8.56 -17.93 -4.28
N ARG A 544 7.30 -17.58 -3.97
CA ARG A 544 6.91 -16.30 -3.35
C ARG A 544 7.67 -16.00 -2.07
N SER A 545 7.93 -17.05 -1.30
CA SER A 545 8.51 -16.95 0.03
C SER A 545 10.03 -16.79 0.03
N VAL A 546 10.75 -16.97 -1.09
CA VAL A 546 12.23 -17.15 -1.16
C VAL A 546 13.05 -16.03 -0.52
N ALA A 547 12.55 -14.79 -0.53
CA ALA A 547 13.28 -13.63 0.00
C ALA A 547 13.43 -13.64 1.53
N TYR A 548 12.47 -14.22 2.25
CA TYR A 548 12.46 -14.19 3.71
C TYR A 548 13.11 -15.44 4.31
N ARG A 549 14.16 -15.23 5.09
CA ARG A 549 14.90 -16.28 5.82
C ARG A 549 14.56 -16.23 7.29
N SER A 550 14.01 -17.33 7.78
CA SER A 550 14.01 -17.67 9.20
C SER A 550 14.12 -19.18 9.33
N GLU A 551 14.50 -19.65 10.51
CA GLU A 551 14.61 -21.09 10.78
C GLU A 551 13.31 -21.83 10.49
N LEU A 552 12.16 -21.26 10.87
CA LEU A 552 10.85 -21.84 10.57
C LEU A 552 10.52 -21.83 9.08
N ALA A 553 10.80 -20.74 8.37
CA ALA A 553 10.59 -20.67 6.92
C ALA A 553 11.47 -21.71 6.20
N ASP A 554 12.74 -21.82 6.57
CA ASP A 554 13.67 -22.78 5.99
C ASP A 554 13.29 -24.23 6.33
N ALA A 555 12.83 -24.49 7.57
CA ALA A 555 12.30 -25.79 7.96
C ALA A 555 11.03 -26.18 7.15
N LEU A 556 10.12 -25.23 6.91
CA LEU A 556 8.94 -25.48 6.06
C LEU A 556 9.35 -25.74 4.61
N ARG A 557 10.31 -25.00 4.05
CA ARG A 557 10.83 -25.28 2.69
C ARG A 557 11.39 -26.70 2.61
N ALA A 558 12.18 -27.11 3.60
CA ALA A 558 12.73 -28.46 3.67
C ALA A 558 11.61 -29.51 3.78
N ALA A 559 10.58 -29.25 4.58
CA ALA A 559 9.41 -30.13 4.72
C ALA A 559 8.59 -30.24 3.43
N VAL A 560 8.40 -29.13 2.69
CA VAL A 560 7.77 -29.12 1.36
C VAL A 560 8.58 -29.96 0.37
N ALA A 561 9.91 -29.82 0.39
CA ALA A 561 10.84 -30.60 -0.44
C ALA A 561 11.01 -32.06 0.02
N ARG A 562 10.35 -32.47 1.12
CA ARG A 562 10.46 -33.81 1.74
C ARG A 562 11.90 -34.20 2.09
N VAL A 563 12.73 -33.23 2.46
CA VAL A 563 14.08 -33.49 2.95
C VAL A 563 13.97 -34.12 4.34
N PRO A 564 14.57 -35.31 4.58
CA PRO A 564 14.57 -35.92 5.90
C PRO A 564 15.24 -34.98 6.92
N VAL A 565 14.58 -34.76 8.05
CA VAL A 565 15.19 -34.03 9.17
C VAL A 565 16.24 -34.94 9.82
N ASP A 566 17.52 -34.54 9.78
CA ASP A 566 18.56 -35.24 10.53
C ASP A 566 18.30 -35.06 12.03
N ALA A 567 17.87 -36.13 12.69
CA ALA A 567 17.46 -36.13 14.08
C ALA A 567 18.66 -36.21 15.05
N GLY A 568 19.88 -36.46 14.56
CA GLY A 568 21.05 -36.72 15.41
C GLY A 568 20.85 -37.92 16.36
N ALA A 569 21.88 -38.24 17.15
CA ALA A 569 21.80 -39.33 18.13
C ALA A 569 20.97 -38.94 19.37
N ALA A 570 20.11 -39.85 19.84
CA ALA A 570 19.29 -39.64 21.04
C ALA A 570 20.14 -39.75 22.32
N ASP A 571 20.18 -38.67 23.10
CA ASP A 571 20.82 -38.62 24.43
C ASP A 571 19.73 -38.70 25.53
N PRO A 572 19.63 -39.80 26.29
CA PRO A 572 18.65 -39.94 27.38
C PRO A 572 18.78 -38.88 28.49
N SER A 573 19.97 -38.30 28.68
CA SER A 573 20.17 -37.22 29.65
C SER A 573 19.60 -35.87 29.17
N ALA A 574 19.31 -35.75 27.87
CA ALA A 574 18.69 -34.56 27.30
C ALA A 574 17.21 -34.45 27.66
N GLU A 575 16.47 -35.56 27.76
CA GLU A 575 15.01 -35.54 28.02
C GLU A 575 14.67 -34.89 29.36
N SER A 576 15.28 -35.32 30.47
CA SER A 576 15.05 -34.70 31.78
C SER A 576 15.52 -33.24 31.84
N ARG A 577 16.52 -32.87 31.02
CA ARG A 577 16.98 -31.48 30.90
C ARG A 577 15.94 -30.62 30.18
N ILE A 578 15.37 -31.10 29.07
CA ILE A 578 14.30 -30.41 28.32
C ILE A 578 13.05 -30.26 29.17
N GLU A 579 12.66 -31.30 29.90
CA GLU A 579 11.50 -31.25 30.81
C GLU A 579 11.65 -30.16 31.88
N ARG A 580 12.81 -30.10 32.56
CA ARG A 580 13.10 -29.01 33.51
C ARG A 580 13.10 -27.63 32.85
N ALA A 581 13.55 -27.54 31.59
CA ALA A 581 13.56 -26.30 30.85
C ALA A 581 12.15 -25.83 30.46
N VAL A 582 11.27 -26.75 30.04
CA VAL A 582 9.85 -26.45 29.80
C VAL A 582 9.14 -26.05 31.10
N GLU A 583 9.42 -26.70 32.23
CA GLU A 583 8.89 -26.28 33.53
C GLU A 583 9.36 -24.88 33.94
N ARG A 584 10.63 -24.53 33.64
CA ARG A 584 11.13 -23.16 33.85
C ARG A 584 10.39 -22.16 32.97
N LEU A 585 10.15 -22.49 31.70
CA LEU A 585 9.37 -21.66 30.78
C LEU A 585 7.93 -21.46 31.28
N GLU A 586 7.26 -22.51 31.73
CA GLU A 586 5.91 -22.44 32.29
C GLU A 586 5.87 -21.58 33.56
N ARG A 587 6.84 -21.75 34.47
CA ARG A 587 6.98 -20.91 35.66
C ARG A 587 7.22 -19.45 35.30
N ALA A 588 8.22 -19.15 34.47
CA ALA A 588 8.51 -17.78 34.03
C ALA A 588 7.31 -17.12 33.31
N THR A 589 6.54 -17.89 32.55
CA THR A 589 5.29 -17.40 31.93
C THR A 589 4.24 -17.12 33.00
N THR A 590 4.10 -17.97 34.01
CA THR A 590 3.13 -17.80 35.11
C THR A 590 3.50 -16.60 36.00
N ASP A 591 4.78 -16.45 36.29
CA ASP A 591 5.37 -15.41 37.17
C ASP A 591 5.54 -14.06 36.43
N GLY A 592 5.11 -13.95 35.17
CA GLY A 592 5.12 -12.71 34.40
C GLY A 592 6.50 -12.24 33.92
N GLU A 593 7.52 -13.11 33.92
CA GLU A 593 8.87 -12.85 33.42
C GLU A 593 8.98 -13.15 31.91
N THR A 594 8.21 -12.47 31.07
CA THR A 594 8.02 -12.83 29.64
C THR A 594 9.29 -12.72 28.78
N GLU A 595 10.21 -11.82 29.13
CA GLU A 595 11.50 -11.66 28.44
C GLU A 595 12.48 -12.78 28.85
N ALA A 596 12.43 -13.23 30.11
CA ALA A 596 13.19 -14.39 30.58
C ALA A 596 12.64 -15.70 30.00
N ALA A 597 11.31 -15.85 29.97
CA ALA A 597 10.60 -17.00 29.44
C ALA A 597 11.00 -17.32 27.99
N SER A 598 11.19 -16.30 27.15
CA SER A 598 11.56 -16.49 25.75
C SER A 598 13.06 -16.32 25.49
N GLY A 599 13.72 -15.34 26.14
CA GLY A 599 15.13 -15.01 25.92
C GLY A 599 16.12 -16.06 26.41
N PHE A 600 15.85 -16.72 27.54
CA PHE A 600 16.75 -17.78 28.06
C PHE A 600 16.47 -19.17 27.47
N ALA A 601 15.27 -19.36 26.90
CA ALA A 601 14.78 -20.67 26.48
C ALA A 601 15.01 -20.95 24.98
N PHE A 602 14.99 -19.90 24.14
CA PHE A 602 14.92 -20.04 22.68
C PHE A 602 15.81 -19.04 21.90
N VAL A 603 16.62 -18.21 22.56
CA VAL A 603 17.52 -17.24 21.90
C VAL A 603 18.98 -17.60 22.19
N GLU A 604 19.83 -17.62 21.16
CA GLU A 604 21.28 -17.82 21.33
C GLU A 604 21.94 -16.58 21.98
N GLN A 605 22.69 -16.84 23.07
CA GLN A 605 23.74 -16.01 23.70
C GLN A 605 23.36 -15.05 24.84
N ARG A 606 23.70 -15.48 26.06
CA ARG A 606 24.70 -14.81 26.91
C ARG A 606 25.49 -15.84 27.71
N VAL A 607 26.82 -15.87 27.53
CA VAL A 607 27.73 -16.09 28.66
C VAL A 607 28.04 -14.69 29.16
N ASP A 608 27.59 -14.35 30.36
CA ASP A 608 27.97 -13.11 31.02
C ASP A 608 29.48 -13.19 31.37
N PRO A 609 30.34 -12.24 30.94
CA PRO A 609 31.76 -12.26 31.26
C PRO A 609 32.08 -12.11 32.76
N LEU A 610 31.08 -11.80 33.61
CA LEU A 610 31.19 -11.78 35.08
C LEU A 610 30.61 -13.03 35.76
N MET A 611 30.00 -13.95 35.02
CA MET A 611 29.52 -15.23 35.56
C MET A 611 30.57 -16.32 35.40
N ASP A 612 30.79 -17.06 36.49
CA ASP A 612 31.68 -18.21 36.53
C ASP A 612 31.17 -19.33 35.59
N PRO A 613 31.95 -19.73 34.55
CA PRO A 613 31.56 -20.76 33.61
C PRO A 613 31.23 -22.10 34.27
N GLU A 614 31.82 -22.42 35.43
CA GLU A 614 31.67 -23.72 36.08
C GLU A 614 30.35 -23.88 36.85
N THR A 615 29.66 -22.80 37.21
CA THR A 615 28.31 -22.84 37.81
C THR A 615 27.18 -22.72 36.76
N SER A 616 27.52 -22.45 35.51
CA SER A 616 26.59 -22.27 34.38
C SER A 616 26.34 -23.51 33.51
N ALA A 617 26.77 -24.69 33.97
CA ALA A 617 26.57 -25.96 33.27
C ALA A 617 25.09 -26.34 33.01
N ASP A 618 24.13 -25.64 33.63
CA ASP A 618 22.69 -25.83 33.50
C ASP A 618 21.94 -24.78 32.64
N VAL A 619 22.62 -23.79 32.04
CA VAL A 619 21.98 -22.54 31.58
C VAL A 619 21.96 -22.28 30.06
N VAL A 620 22.48 -23.16 29.21
CA VAL A 620 22.15 -23.06 27.77
C VAL A 620 21.63 -24.40 27.26
N ILE A 621 20.44 -24.75 27.70
CA ILE A 621 19.65 -25.79 27.06
C ILE A 621 19.01 -25.13 25.84
N ASP A 622 19.44 -25.56 24.66
CA ASP A 622 18.73 -25.29 23.42
C ASP A 622 17.44 -26.12 23.41
N ILE A 623 16.37 -25.55 24.02
CA ILE A 623 15.06 -26.20 24.14
C ILE A 623 14.54 -26.56 22.74
N GLU A 624 14.80 -25.73 21.75
CA GLU A 624 14.46 -26.01 20.35
C GLU A 624 15.13 -27.28 19.87
N GLN A 625 16.47 -27.38 19.91
CA GLN A 625 17.20 -28.56 19.46
C GLN A 625 16.78 -29.81 20.23
N GLY A 626 16.58 -29.69 21.54
CA GLY A 626 16.13 -30.79 22.39
C GLY A 626 14.74 -31.30 22.03
N LEU A 627 13.76 -30.39 21.91
CA LEU A 627 12.40 -30.74 21.47
C LEU A 627 12.42 -31.31 20.05
N ARG A 628 13.15 -30.69 19.12
CA ARG A 628 13.28 -31.17 17.73
C ARG A 628 13.74 -32.63 17.68
N ARG A 629 14.74 -33.02 18.47
CA ARG A 629 15.23 -34.40 18.55
C ARG A 629 14.20 -35.37 19.16
N LEU A 630 13.57 -34.98 20.26
CA LEU A 630 12.54 -35.81 20.92
C LEU A 630 11.33 -36.06 20.01
N ILE A 631 10.87 -35.01 19.34
CA ILE A 631 9.71 -35.04 18.44
C ILE A 631 10.02 -35.84 17.18
N ALA A 632 11.22 -35.72 16.61
CA ALA A 632 11.68 -36.55 15.49
C ALA A 632 11.68 -38.05 15.84
N ALA A 633 12.04 -38.39 17.08
CA ALA A 633 11.98 -39.76 17.60
C ALA A 633 10.55 -40.22 17.98
N GLY A 634 9.53 -39.37 17.79
CA GLY A 634 8.13 -39.67 18.14
C GLY A 634 7.86 -39.67 19.65
N ARG A 635 8.72 -39.06 20.47
CA ARG A 635 8.64 -39.04 21.94
C ARG A 635 8.25 -37.66 22.46
N ARG A 636 7.71 -37.64 23.68
CA ARG A 636 7.45 -36.44 24.49
C ARG A 636 6.76 -35.27 23.77
N ARG A 637 5.77 -35.57 22.91
CA ARG A 637 4.93 -34.57 22.25
C ARG A 637 4.20 -33.65 23.25
N ASP A 638 3.94 -34.15 24.45
CA ASP A 638 3.41 -33.38 25.58
C ASP A 638 4.28 -32.18 25.96
N LEU A 639 5.61 -32.31 25.89
CA LEU A 639 6.53 -31.22 26.24
C LEU A 639 6.45 -30.05 25.25
N LEU A 640 6.27 -30.34 23.95
CA LEU A 640 6.08 -29.30 22.94
C LEU A 640 4.70 -28.63 23.07
N ASP A 641 3.65 -29.40 23.37
CA ASP A 641 2.31 -28.84 23.61
C ASP A 641 2.28 -27.92 24.84
N ARG A 642 2.98 -28.31 25.92
CA ARG A 642 3.18 -27.51 27.13
C ARG A 642 3.95 -26.22 26.84
N ALA A 643 5.09 -26.33 26.15
CA ALA A 643 5.89 -25.17 25.75
C ALA A 643 5.11 -24.21 24.83
N LEU A 644 4.38 -24.75 23.85
CA LEU A 644 3.54 -23.95 22.95
C LEU A 644 2.40 -23.27 23.70
N ALA A 645 1.77 -23.96 24.65
CA ALA A 645 0.75 -23.34 25.49
C ALA A 645 1.34 -22.16 26.28
N ALA A 646 2.50 -22.31 26.90
CA ALA A 646 3.17 -21.22 27.61
C ALA A 646 3.51 -20.04 26.68
N VAL A 647 4.12 -20.30 25.52
CA VAL A 647 4.53 -19.24 24.57
C VAL A 647 3.34 -18.50 23.97
N LEU A 648 2.25 -19.18 23.60
CA LEU A 648 1.05 -18.53 23.04
C LEU A 648 0.40 -17.53 24.02
N HIS A 649 0.63 -17.71 25.32
CA HIS A 649 0.18 -16.80 26.36
C HIS A 649 1.10 -15.60 26.57
N ASN A 650 2.30 -15.59 25.97
CA ASN A 650 3.23 -14.48 26.08
C ASN A 650 2.67 -13.25 25.33
N PRO A 651 2.36 -12.15 26.04
CA PRO A 651 1.77 -10.96 25.44
C PRO A 651 2.78 -10.10 24.67
N TYR A 652 4.07 -10.43 24.70
CA TYR A 652 5.15 -9.70 24.03
C TYR A 652 5.42 -10.28 22.63
N PRO A 653 4.97 -9.62 21.53
CA PRO A 653 5.04 -10.21 20.19
C PRO A 653 6.45 -10.59 19.76
N ARG A 654 7.46 -9.75 19.97
CA ARG A 654 8.82 -10.03 19.47
C ARG A 654 9.40 -11.32 20.05
N TYR A 655 9.28 -11.51 21.36
CA TYR A 655 9.79 -12.69 22.06
C TYR A 655 8.91 -13.92 21.87
N ARG A 656 7.59 -13.73 21.91
CA ARG A 656 6.63 -14.77 21.54
C ARG A 656 6.95 -15.29 20.16
N ASP A 657 7.11 -14.41 19.18
CA ASP A 657 7.26 -14.78 17.79
C ASP A 657 8.59 -15.49 17.52
N THR A 658 9.67 -15.09 18.20
CA THR A 658 10.93 -15.85 18.20
C THR A 658 10.73 -17.26 18.75
N ALA A 659 10.09 -17.41 19.92
CA ALA A 659 9.83 -18.73 20.51
C ALA A 659 8.86 -19.58 19.67
N LEU A 660 7.84 -18.98 19.04
CA LEU A 660 6.92 -19.66 18.14
C LEU A 660 7.62 -20.19 16.88
N GLN A 661 8.64 -19.49 16.37
CA GLN A 661 9.46 -19.99 15.26
C GLN A 661 10.19 -21.27 15.66
N ALA A 662 10.92 -21.23 16.77
CA ALA A 662 11.63 -22.39 17.31
C ALA A 662 10.70 -23.59 17.55
N LEU A 663 9.55 -23.37 18.20
CA LEU A 663 8.55 -24.41 18.42
C LEU A 663 7.93 -24.93 17.12
N GLY A 664 7.79 -24.08 16.10
CA GLY A 664 7.35 -24.49 14.77
C GLY A 664 8.35 -25.41 14.08
N VAL A 665 9.65 -25.10 14.19
CA VAL A 665 10.75 -25.95 13.68
C VAL A 665 10.72 -27.32 14.36
N ALA A 666 10.59 -27.33 15.69
CA ALA A 666 10.47 -28.56 16.45
C ALA A 666 9.20 -29.36 16.09
N ALA A 667 8.07 -28.71 15.84
CA ALA A 667 6.82 -29.36 15.45
C ALA A 667 6.94 -30.06 14.07
N LEU A 668 7.64 -29.42 13.13
CA LEU A 668 7.89 -29.97 11.79
C LEU A 668 8.78 -31.21 11.78
N ALA A 669 9.55 -31.45 12.84
CA ALA A 669 10.33 -32.66 12.98
C ALA A 669 9.46 -33.91 13.23
N SER A 670 8.19 -33.75 13.58
CA SER A 670 7.29 -34.87 13.83
C SER A 670 7.01 -35.67 12.56
N PRO A 671 7.04 -37.01 12.62
CA PRO A 671 6.60 -37.84 11.49
C PRO A 671 5.08 -37.80 11.27
N ASP A 672 4.32 -37.23 12.21
CA ASP A 672 2.86 -37.10 12.14
C ASP A 672 2.47 -35.72 11.59
N HIS A 673 2.12 -35.70 10.30
CA HIS A 673 1.74 -34.50 9.56
C HIS A 673 0.52 -33.79 10.19
N GLY A 674 -0.52 -34.54 10.56
CA GLY A 674 -1.74 -33.97 11.14
C GLY A 674 -1.50 -33.34 12.51
N TRP A 675 -0.66 -33.98 13.34
CA TRP A 675 -0.24 -33.43 14.63
C TRP A 675 0.54 -32.11 14.44
N ALA A 676 1.52 -32.08 13.54
CA ALA A 676 2.33 -30.90 13.26
C ALA A 676 1.50 -29.75 12.66
N ALA A 677 0.64 -30.05 11.68
CA ALA A 677 -0.27 -29.11 11.03
C ALA A 677 -1.14 -28.36 12.04
N PHE A 678 -1.74 -29.08 13.00
CA PHE A 678 -2.58 -28.47 14.02
C PHE A 678 -1.82 -27.45 14.89
N ARG A 679 -0.54 -27.70 15.21
CA ARG A 679 0.28 -26.77 16.00
C ARG A 679 0.74 -25.59 15.16
N LEU A 680 1.13 -25.82 13.90
CA LEU A 680 1.49 -24.76 12.97
C LEU A 680 0.33 -23.79 12.71
N ARG A 681 -0.93 -24.27 12.64
CA ARG A 681 -2.11 -23.39 12.57
C ARG A 681 -2.26 -22.49 13.80
N LYS A 682 -1.98 -23.02 15.00
CA LYS A 682 -2.01 -22.21 16.24
C LYS A 682 -0.91 -21.16 16.24
N ILE A 683 0.30 -21.56 15.86
CA ILE A 683 1.47 -20.68 15.73
C ILE A 683 1.19 -19.55 14.72
N LEU A 684 0.72 -19.91 13.53
CA LEU A 684 0.37 -18.96 12.47
C LEU A 684 -0.72 -18.00 12.90
N ARG A 685 -1.77 -18.47 13.56
CA ARG A 685 -2.82 -17.60 14.07
C ARG A 685 -2.27 -16.56 15.05
N ALA A 686 -1.44 -16.97 16.00
CA ALA A 686 -0.85 -16.04 16.96
C ALA A 686 0.09 -15.03 16.28
N GLY A 687 0.94 -15.48 15.36
CA GLY A 687 1.85 -14.61 14.65
C GLY A 687 1.17 -13.62 13.67
N LEU A 688 0.07 -14.04 13.05
CA LEU A 688 -0.66 -13.22 12.07
C LEU A 688 -1.68 -12.28 12.69
N ASP A 689 -2.37 -12.71 13.75
CA ASP A 689 -3.56 -12.03 14.25
C ASP A 689 -3.36 -11.33 15.61
N ASP A 690 -2.35 -11.70 16.40
CA ASP A 690 -2.17 -11.16 17.75
C ASP A 690 -1.14 -10.01 17.77
N GLU A 691 -1.60 -8.76 17.91
CA GLU A 691 -0.77 -7.54 18.00
C GLU A 691 0.00 -7.39 19.34
N GLY A 692 -0.24 -8.27 20.32
CA GLY A 692 0.34 -8.20 21.67
C GLY A 692 -0.20 -7.05 22.52
N VAL A 693 0.65 -6.49 23.39
CA VAL A 693 0.28 -5.36 24.25
C VAL A 693 0.19 -4.07 23.42
N THR A 694 -1.01 -3.50 23.36
CA THR A 694 -1.31 -2.22 22.71
C THR A 694 -1.74 -1.17 23.74
N PHE A 695 -1.37 0.09 23.50
CA PHE A 695 -1.66 1.21 24.41
C PHE A 695 -2.53 2.24 23.69
N THR A 696 -3.83 2.18 23.92
CA THR A 696 -4.82 3.04 23.25
C THR A 696 -5.44 4.03 24.24
N PHE A 697 -4.62 4.96 24.78
CA PHE A 697 -5.04 5.91 25.82
C PHE A 697 -5.25 7.34 25.33
N ASP A 698 -4.57 7.75 24.26
CA ASP A 698 -4.53 9.11 23.77
C ASP A 698 -5.90 9.59 23.28
N LEU A 699 -6.57 8.82 22.41
CA LEU A 699 -7.88 9.22 21.89
C LEU A 699 -8.96 9.18 23.00
N PRO A 700 -9.06 8.13 23.83
CA PRO A 700 -9.97 8.12 24.98
C PRO A 700 -9.73 9.29 25.96
N ALA A 701 -8.48 9.58 26.32
CA ALA A 701 -8.17 10.68 27.23
C ALA A 701 -8.54 12.05 26.65
N MET A 702 -8.29 12.27 25.36
CA MET A 702 -8.65 13.50 24.65
C MET A 702 -10.16 13.74 24.67
N VAL A 703 -10.93 12.70 24.34
CA VAL A 703 -12.40 12.77 24.24
C VAL A 703 -13.05 12.86 25.61
N ALA A 704 -12.55 12.13 26.60
CA ALA A 704 -13.01 12.22 27.99
C ALA A 704 -12.79 13.62 28.57
N ALA A 705 -11.62 14.24 28.32
CA ALA A 705 -11.35 15.61 28.74
C ALA A 705 -12.31 16.63 28.11
N ALA A 706 -12.64 16.46 26.82
CA ALA A 706 -13.62 17.30 26.14
C ALA A 706 -15.03 17.13 26.72
N CYS A 707 -15.44 15.90 27.03
CA CYS A 707 -16.73 15.60 27.67
C CYS A 707 -16.84 16.27 29.03
N ARG A 708 -15.83 16.13 29.90
CA ARG A 708 -15.80 16.78 31.23
C ARG A 708 -15.94 18.29 31.16
N ARG A 709 -15.25 18.95 30.23
CA ARG A 709 -15.35 20.42 30.04
C ARG A 709 -16.73 20.88 29.60
N ARG A 710 -17.46 20.03 28.88
CA ARG A 710 -18.80 20.31 28.37
C ARG A 710 -19.92 19.81 29.29
N GLY A 711 -19.58 19.20 30.43
CA GLY A 711 -20.57 18.58 31.33
C GLY A 711 -21.28 17.37 30.73
N ILE A 712 -20.66 16.69 29.75
CA ILE A 712 -21.17 15.48 29.12
C ILE A 712 -20.62 14.27 29.89
N ALA A 713 -21.50 13.35 30.31
CA ALA A 713 -21.09 12.13 31.00
C ALA A 713 -20.47 11.13 30.01
N ALA A 714 -19.27 10.63 30.32
CA ALA A 714 -18.59 9.57 29.57
C ALA A 714 -17.91 8.57 30.54
N PRO A 715 -18.68 7.92 31.42
CA PRO A 715 -18.13 7.16 32.55
C PRO A 715 -17.24 5.98 32.12
N GLY A 716 -17.53 5.33 30.98
CA GLY A 716 -16.70 4.25 30.47
C GLY A 716 -15.31 4.73 30.02
N LEU A 717 -15.23 5.89 29.37
CA LEU A 717 -13.95 6.51 29.00
C LEU A 717 -13.18 6.99 30.23
N ASP A 718 -13.85 7.65 31.17
CA ASP A 718 -13.24 8.10 32.43
C ASP A 718 -12.64 6.92 33.20
N GLN A 719 -13.45 5.88 33.41
CA GLN A 719 -13.02 4.65 34.08
C GLN A 719 -11.84 3.99 33.37
N TYR A 720 -11.86 3.91 32.04
CA TYR A 720 -10.80 3.28 31.25
C TYR A 720 -9.47 4.01 31.40
N VAL A 721 -9.47 5.35 31.31
CA VAL A 721 -8.24 6.15 31.43
C VAL A 721 -7.74 6.17 32.88
N GLU A 722 -8.63 6.26 33.87
CA GLU A 722 -8.28 6.20 35.29
C GLU A 722 -7.71 4.84 35.69
N GLN A 723 -8.29 3.75 35.17
CA GLN A 723 -7.77 2.40 35.37
C GLN A 723 -6.33 2.29 34.85
N GLY A 724 -6.04 2.84 33.66
CA GLY A 724 -4.69 2.92 33.13
C GLY A 724 -3.74 3.70 34.05
N ALA A 725 -4.11 4.91 34.45
CA ALA A 725 -3.28 5.76 35.32
C ALA A 725 -3.06 5.15 36.72
N GLY A 726 -4.01 4.35 37.20
CA GLY A 726 -3.92 3.62 38.47
C GLY A 726 -3.11 2.33 38.40
N THR A 727 -2.83 1.79 37.22
CA THR A 727 -2.14 0.50 37.06
C THR A 727 -0.63 0.69 36.97
N ALA A 728 0.07 0.38 38.05
CA ALA A 728 1.51 0.14 38.01
C ALA A 728 1.77 -1.30 37.56
N ASP A 729 2.36 -1.45 36.37
CA ASP A 729 2.76 -2.73 35.80
C ASP A 729 4.10 -2.61 35.06
N VAL A 730 4.65 -3.78 34.77
CA VAL A 730 5.89 -4.00 34.02
C VAL A 730 5.90 -3.37 32.63
N TRP A 731 4.72 -3.13 32.05
CA TRP A 731 4.55 -2.56 30.71
C TRP A 731 4.69 -1.04 30.69
N GLY A 732 4.59 -0.35 31.83
CA GLY A 732 4.53 1.10 31.89
C GLY A 732 3.15 1.66 31.52
N THR A 733 2.07 0.94 31.85
CA THR A 733 0.69 1.36 31.59
C THR A 733 0.37 2.71 32.22
N ARG A 734 0.72 2.88 33.52
CA ARG A 734 0.54 4.15 34.24
C ARG A 734 1.19 5.32 33.51
N LEU A 735 2.44 5.19 33.08
CA LEU A 735 3.18 6.27 32.43
C LEU A 735 2.51 6.71 31.13
N ARG A 736 2.07 5.76 30.31
CA ARG A 736 1.39 6.05 29.04
C ARG A 736 0.02 6.67 29.24
N ALA A 737 -0.76 6.18 30.21
CA ALA A 737 -2.05 6.78 30.56
C ALA A 737 -1.89 8.21 31.10
N LEU A 738 -0.88 8.47 31.95
CA LEU A 738 -0.56 9.81 32.44
C LEU A 738 -0.09 10.74 31.31
N SER A 739 0.72 10.24 30.37
CA SER A 739 1.14 10.97 29.17
C SER A 739 -0.05 11.38 28.29
N ALA A 740 -0.98 10.45 28.04
CA ALA A 740 -2.23 10.71 27.31
C ALA A 740 -3.11 11.75 28.02
N GLN A 741 -3.28 11.65 29.34
CA GLN A 741 -3.99 12.65 30.14
C GLN A 741 -3.30 14.02 30.10
N ALA A 742 -1.96 14.04 30.11
CA ALA A 742 -1.18 15.28 30.02
C ALA A 742 -1.40 15.99 28.68
N ALA A 743 -1.38 15.23 27.58
CA ALA A 743 -1.70 15.73 26.26
C ALA A 743 -3.11 16.32 26.19
N ALA A 744 -4.10 15.59 26.72
CA ALA A 744 -5.48 16.05 26.78
C ALA A 744 -5.61 17.34 27.60
N ALA A 745 -4.99 17.42 28.78
CA ALA A 745 -4.99 18.61 29.63
C ALA A 745 -4.36 19.81 28.90
N PHE A 746 -3.21 19.62 28.27
CA PHE A 746 -2.51 20.67 27.51
C PHE A 746 -3.37 21.20 26.35
N ARG A 747 -3.95 20.32 25.53
CA ARG A 747 -4.82 20.70 24.40
C ARG A 747 -6.08 21.45 24.83
N HIS A 748 -6.52 21.19 26.05
CA HIS A 748 -7.63 21.89 26.66
C HIS A 748 -7.21 23.11 27.50
N GLY A 749 -5.97 23.59 27.37
CA GLY A 749 -5.50 24.85 27.96
C GLY A 749 -5.02 24.75 29.42
N ASP A 750 -4.84 23.54 29.96
CA ASP A 750 -4.32 23.33 31.32
C ASP A 750 -2.88 22.78 31.28
N ALA A 751 -1.95 23.65 30.87
CA ALA A 751 -0.53 23.32 30.78
C ALA A 751 0.09 22.97 32.14
N LYS A 752 -0.43 23.54 33.24
CA LYS A 752 0.03 23.23 34.60
C LYS A 752 -0.31 21.80 34.98
N ARG A 753 -1.55 21.38 34.74
CA ARG A 753 -1.97 19.99 34.98
C ARG A 753 -1.22 19.02 34.08
N ALA A 754 -0.99 19.38 32.81
CA ALA A 754 -0.21 18.57 31.88
C ALA A 754 1.20 18.29 32.42
N ALA A 755 1.91 19.33 32.87
CA ALA A 755 3.23 19.16 33.48
C ALA A 755 3.17 18.22 34.68
N LEU A 756 2.28 18.50 35.65
CA LEU A 756 2.11 17.68 36.88
C LEU A 756 1.83 16.20 36.60
N LEU A 757 1.06 15.89 35.55
CA LEU A 757 0.77 14.52 35.13
C LEU A 757 2.02 13.81 34.62
N LEU A 758 2.85 14.48 33.82
CA LEU A 758 4.14 13.92 33.39
C LEU A 758 5.10 13.74 34.58
N GLU A 759 5.14 14.70 35.50
CA GLU A 759 5.99 14.59 36.71
C GLU A 759 5.59 13.39 37.57
N ALA A 760 4.28 13.14 37.73
CA ALA A 760 3.75 12.00 38.46
C ALA A 760 4.09 10.64 37.83
N GLY A 761 4.49 10.63 36.55
CA GLY A 761 4.92 9.44 35.82
C GLY A 761 6.41 9.14 35.92
N ARG A 762 7.26 10.08 36.38
CA ARG A 762 8.73 10.00 36.30
C ARG A 762 9.37 8.76 36.93
N GLN A 763 8.75 8.25 38.00
CA GLN A 763 9.19 7.08 38.75
C GLN A 763 8.43 5.81 38.37
N THR A 764 7.72 5.79 37.24
CA THR A 764 7.04 4.57 36.78
C THR A 764 8.10 3.56 36.36
N GLU A 765 8.14 2.44 37.06
CA GLU A 765 9.01 1.34 36.71
C GLU A 765 8.53 0.69 35.41
N ILE A 766 9.42 0.61 34.42
CA ILE A 766 9.23 -0.19 33.20
C ILE A 766 10.33 -1.24 33.22
N THR A 767 9.94 -2.50 33.36
CA THR A 767 10.91 -3.59 33.45
C THR A 767 11.26 -4.14 32.08
N TYR A 768 10.36 -4.00 31.09
CA TYR A 768 10.60 -4.44 29.71
C TYR A 768 11.36 -3.40 28.90
N ALA A 769 12.67 -3.60 28.80
CA ALA A 769 13.60 -2.69 28.17
C ALA A 769 13.23 -2.37 26.71
N GLY A 770 12.82 -3.37 25.92
CA GLY A 770 12.45 -3.16 24.50
C GLY A 770 11.26 -2.23 24.27
N TYR A 771 10.25 -2.23 25.15
CA TYR A 771 9.14 -1.28 25.15
C TYR A 771 9.50 0.03 25.85
N GLY A 772 10.43 -0.02 26.82
CA GLY A 772 10.93 1.16 27.53
C GLY A 772 11.55 2.16 26.57
N VAL A 773 12.31 1.71 25.57
CA VAL A 773 12.91 2.59 24.55
C VAL A 773 11.84 3.40 23.82
N THR A 774 10.84 2.74 23.21
CA THR A 774 9.81 3.44 22.43
C THR A 774 8.91 4.30 23.31
N ALA A 775 8.66 3.90 24.56
CA ALA A 775 7.92 4.74 25.52
C ALA A 775 8.69 6.02 25.87
N ALA A 776 9.99 5.90 26.15
CA ALA A 776 10.84 7.03 26.51
C ALA A 776 10.96 8.02 25.34
N LEU A 777 11.19 7.54 24.12
CA LEU A 777 11.22 8.39 22.92
C LEU A 777 9.87 9.07 22.66
N ALA A 778 8.75 8.36 22.81
CA ALA A 778 7.42 8.97 22.69
C ALA A 778 7.14 10.03 23.77
N LEU A 779 7.77 9.92 24.95
CA LEU A 779 7.70 10.95 25.99
C LEU A 779 8.58 12.15 25.69
N VAL A 780 9.74 11.97 25.04
CA VAL A 780 10.52 13.10 24.52
C VAL A 780 9.64 13.91 23.56
N ASP A 781 9.02 13.22 22.60
CA ASP A 781 8.10 13.84 21.65
C ASP A 781 6.92 14.52 22.35
N ARG A 782 6.39 13.93 23.44
CA ARG A 782 5.32 14.53 24.24
C ARG A 782 5.76 15.82 24.92
N CYS A 783 6.94 15.84 25.53
CA CYS A 783 7.49 17.01 26.19
C CYS A 783 7.65 18.17 25.19
N ASP A 784 8.15 17.87 23.99
CA ASP A 784 8.25 18.82 22.89
C ASP A 784 6.84 19.31 22.45
N GLU A 785 5.86 18.41 22.30
CA GLU A 785 4.48 18.73 21.90
C GLU A 785 3.78 19.70 22.86
N ILE A 786 3.97 19.53 24.18
CA ILE A 786 3.35 20.39 25.20
C ILE A 786 4.14 21.67 25.49
N GLY A 787 5.21 21.94 24.73
CA GLY A 787 6.06 23.13 24.90
C GLY A 787 6.92 23.11 26.16
N ARG A 788 7.30 21.92 26.64
CA ARG A 788 8.16 21.71 27.82
C ARG A 788 9.33 20.76 27.51
N PRO A 789 10.18 21.07 26.52
CA PRO A 789 11.35 20.25 26.19
C PRO A 789 12.30 20.07 27.39
N ASP A 790 12.34 21.06 28.28
CA ASP A 790 13.11 21.02 29.53
C ASP A 790 12.75 19.82 30.41
N LEU A 791 11.51 19.33 30.36
CA LEU A 791 11.10 18.15 31.10
C LEU A 791 11.80 16.89 30.60
N ALA A 792 12.08 16.78 29.30
CA ALA A 792 12.81 15.66 28.72
C ALA A 792 14.32 15.74 29.00
N ASP A 793 14.87 16.96 29.01
CA ASP A 793 16.31 17.21 29.09
C ASP A 793 16.83 17.39 30.53
N THR A 794 15.93 17.41 31.52
CA THR A 794 16.30 17.44 32.94
C THR A 794 16.46 16.02 33.49
N ALA A 795 17.55 15.78 34.23
CA ALA A 795 17.79 14.53 34.94
C ALA A 795 16.80 14.36 36.11
N GLN A 796 15.73 13.60 35.89
CA GLN A 796 14.64 13.39 36.85
C GLN A 796 13.82 12.13 36.58
N TRP A 797 14.22 11.33 35.59
CA TRP A 797 13.51 10.14 35.11
C TRP A 797 14.24 8.86 35.53
N GLY A 798 13.50 7.75 35.51
CA GLY A 798 14.02 6.43 35.85
C GLY A 798 14.12 6.16 37.35
N ASN A 799 14.45 4.92 37.69
CA ASN A 799 14.66 4.49 39.08
C ASN A 799 15.87 5.22 39.68
N GLY A 800 15.61 6.20 40.54
CA GLY A 800 16.64 7.08 41.14
C GLY A 800 16.57 8.54 40.70
N GLY A 801 15.79 8.85 39.65
CA GLY A 801 15.51 10.24 39.24
C GLY A 801 16.75 11.01 38.78
N ASN A 802 17.70 10.33 38.13
CA ASN A 802 19.01 10.87 37.76
C ASN A 802 19.30 10.79 36.25
N LEU A 803 18.34 10.38 35.43
CA LEU A 803 18.48 10.31 33.97
C LEU A 803 17.55 11.31 33.28
N THR A 804 17.99 11.84 32.14
CA THR A 804 17.11 12.48 31.14
C THR A 804 16.30 11.43 30.39
N LEU A 805 15.24 11.83 29.67
CA LEU A 805 14.47 10.87 28.87
C LEU A 805 15.29 10.22 27.72
N PRO A 806 16.15 10.96 26.98
CA PRO A 806 17.05 10.34 26.00
C PRO A 806 18.04 9.34 26.63
N GLU A 807 18.60 9.67 27.79
CA GLU A 807 19.49 8.75 28.53
C GLU A 807 18.74 7.52 29.03
N LEU A 808 17.50 7.68 29.50
CA LEU A 808 16.64 6.56 29.90
C LEU A 808 16.33 5.64 28.70
N ALA A 809 16.06 6.21 27.52
CA ALA A 809 15.86 5.43 26.30
C ALA A 809 17.14 4.64 25.92
N ALA A 810 18.32 5.27 26.03
CA ALA A 810 19.59 4.61 25.78
C ALA A 810 19.88 3.50 26.80
N ASP A 811 19.63 3.75 28.08
CA ASP A 811 19.77 2.78 29.16
C ASP A 811 18.86 1.57 28.92
N PHE A 812 17.58 1.77 28.57
CA PHE A 812 16.70 0.68 28.15
C PHE A 812 17.26 -0.09 26.96
N ALA A 813 17.76 0.59 25.92
CA ALA A 813 18.31 -0.10 24.75
C ALA A 813 19.48 -1.03 25.10
N THR A 814 20.31 -0.69 26.09
CA THR A 814 21.42 -1.55 26.55
C THR A 814 20.99 -2.75 27.41
N ARG A 815 19.77 -2.71 27.96
CA ARG A 815 19.20 -3.76 28.82
C ARG A 815 18.32 -4.75 28.06
N VAL A 816 18.09 -4.53 26.76
CA VAL A 816 17.40 -5.49 25.89
C VAL A 816 18.19 -6.81 25.86
N TYR A 817 17.52 -7.92 26.18
CA TYR A 817 18.21 -9.20 26.31
C TYR A 817 18.67 -9.76 24.95
N ASP A 818 17.89 -9.56 23.89
CA ASP A 818 18.28 -9.98 22.54
C ASP A 818 19.28 -9.01 21.93
N ARG A 819 20.45 -9.51 21.50
CA ARG A 819 21.56 -8.69 21.02
C ARG A 819 21.22 -7.91 19.75
N LEU A 820 20.59 -8.55 18.76
CA LEU A 820 20.28 -7.91 17.48
C LEU A 820 19.21 -6.84 17.69
N PHE A 821 18.19 -7.15 18.47
CA PHE A 821 17.14 -6.22 18.84
C PHE A 821 17.66 -5.06 19.71
N GLY A 822 18.60 -5.31 20.61
CA GLY A 822 19.29 -4.26 21.36
C GLY A 822 20.05 -3.30 20.43
N LEU A 823 20.74 -3.82 19.40
CA LEU A 823 21.39 -2.98 18.38
C LEU A 823 20.37 -2.17 17.57
N GLU A 824 19.24 -2.79 17.17
CA GLU A 824 18.12 -2.09 16.52
C GLU A 824 17.62 -0.91 17.40
N ARG A 825 17.47 -1.13 18.71
CA ARG A 825 17.04 -0.09 19.65
C ARG A 825 18.08 1.01 19.88
N ILE A 826 19.37 0.66 19.92
CA ILE A 826 20.45 1.66 20.01
C ILE A 826 20.46 2.54 18.75
N ALA A 827 20.28 1.95 17.56
CA ALA A 827 20.17 2.69 16.32
C ALA A 827 18.97 3.64 16.33
N LEU A 828 17.79 3.16 16.76
CA LEU A 828 16.59 3.98 16.89
C LEU A 828 16.78 5.19 17.80
N VAL A 829 17.45 5.04 18.96
CA VAL A 829 17.74 6.16 19.87
C VAL A 829 18.63 7.21 19.21
N ARG A 830 19.63 6.78 18.42
CA ARG A 830 20.51 7.69 17.67
C ARG A 830 19.75 8.44 16.58
N GLU A 831 18.99 7.71 15.76
CA GLU A 831 18.18 8.29 14.69
C GLU A 831 17.15 9.30 15.25
N HIS A 832 16.49 8.98 16.36
CA HIS A 832 15.55 9.91 17.00
C HIS A 832 16.22 11.21 17.45
N ALA A 833 17.44 11.13 18.02
CA ALA A 833 18.21 12.31 18.38
C ALA A 833 18.55 13.19 17.16
N GLU A 834 18.87 12.57 16.02
CA GLU A 834 19.09 13.27 14.75
C GLU A 834 17.80 13.97 14.27
N TRP A 835 16.66 13.27 14.28
CA TRP A 835 15.36 13.85 13.89
C TRP A 835 14.96 15.05 14.76
N ARG A 836 15.23 14.98 16.07
CA ARG A 836 14.96 16.07 17.02
C ARG A 836 15.80 17.31 16.72
N ALA A 837 17.02 17.15 16.23
CA ALA A 837 17.92 18.25 15.86
C ALA A 837 17.56 18.91 14.51
N GLU A 838 16.83 18.21 13.64
CA GLU A 838 16.42 18.71 12.33
C GLU A 838 15.30 19.77 12.42
N PRO A 839 15.13 20.63 11.40
CA PRO A 839 13.96 21.48 11.28
C PRO A 839 12.66 20.65 11.14
N VAL A 840 11.51 21.24 11.51
CA VAL A 840 10.21 20.58 11.36
C VAL A 840 9.98 20.31 9.87
N PRO A 841 9.91 19.04 9.42
CA PRO A 841 9.78 18.74 8.02
C PRO A 841 8.36 19.05 7.53
N ASP A 842 8.22 19.35 6.24
CA ASP A 842 6.92 19.41 5.59
C ASP A 842 6.38 18.00 5.28
N GLN A 843 5.20 17.96 4.67
CA GLN A 843 4.48 16.72 4.41
C GLN A 843 5.15 15.86 3.32
N GLU A 844 5.83 16.48 2.36
CA GLU A 844 6.47 15.80 1.24
C GLU A 844 7.78 15.15 1.69
N VAL A 845 8.59 15.88 2.49
CA VAL A 845 9.82 15.36 3.11
C VAL A 845 9.52 14.16 4.01
N VAL A 846 8.41 14.20 4.76
CA VAL A 846 8.01 13.10 5.65
C VAL A 846 7.58 11.87 4.87
N ALA A 847 6.80 12.04 3.80
CA ALA A 847 6.41 10.94 2.92
C ALA A 847 7.65 10.28 2.30
N GLY A 848 8.56 11.11 1.77
CA GLY A 848 9.85 10.67 1.25
C GLY A 848 10.63 9.86 2.28
N ARG A 849 10.85 10.38 3.49
CA ARG A 849 11.64 9.66 4.50
C ARG A 849 10.97 8.37 4.98
N LEU A 850 9.65 8.38 5.23
CA LEU A 850 8.92 7.18 5.66
C LEU A 850 9.08 6.03 4.67
N ALA A 851 9.14 6.32 3.36
CA ALA A 851 9.38 5.32 2.33
C ALA A 851 10.78 4.68 2.38
N HIS A 852 11.75 5.33 3.03
CA HIS A 852 13.15 4.86 3.14
C HIS A 852 13.47 4.20 4.49
N LEU A 853 12.58 4.30 5.49
CA LEU A 853 12.79 3.70 6.81
C LEU A 853 12.38 2.21 6.78
N PRO A 854 13.32 1.26 6.98
CA PRO A 854 13.06 -0.16 6.76
C PRO A 854 12.32 -0.85 7.91
N ASP A 855 12.41 -0.33 9.13
CA ASP A 855 11.88 -0.96 10.34
C ASP A 855 10.50 -0.39 10.76
N ARG A 856 9.60 -1.28 11.18
CA ARG A 856 8.22 -0.95 11.59
C ARG A 856 8.21 -0.02 12.81
N ASP A 857 9.01 -0.31 13.82
CA ASP A 857 9.04 0.48 15.06
C ASP A 857 9.72 1.83 14.83
N THR A 858 10.77 1.88 14.00
CA THR A 858 11.40 3.14 13.57
C THR A 858 10.41 4.03 12.81
N ARG A 859 9.60 3.47 11.90
CA ARG A 859 8.54 4.22 11.23
C ARG A 859 7.46 4.71 12.18
N ALA A 860 7.04 3.88 13.13
CA ALA A 860 6.08 4.26 14.15
C ALA A 860 6.61 5.43 15.01
N ALA A 861 7.87 5.33 15.47
CA ALA A 861 8.55 6.38 16.22
C ALA A 861 8.68 7.67 15.39
N TYR A 862 9.11 7.59 14.13
CA TYR A 862 9.24 8.76 13.26
C TYR A 862 7.88 9.43 12.99
N ARG A 863 6.81 8.65 12.72
CA ARG A 863 5.45 9.18 12.59
C ARG A 863 5.00 9.92 13.84
N ASN A 864 5.22 9.34 15.02
CA ASN A 864 4.85 9.99 16.28
C ASN A 864 5.66 11.27 16.50
N HIS A 865 6.97 11.24 16.27
CA HIS A 865 7.87 12.39 16.39
C HIS A 865 7.41 13.57 15.53
N VAL A 866 7.20 13.32 14.24
CA VAL A 866 6.75 14.36 13.30
C VAL A 866 5.36 14.87 13.67
N ALA A 867 4.43 13.98 14.00
CA ALA A 867 3.07 14.37 14.40
C ALA A 867 3.05 15.21 15.68
N ALA A 868 3.92 14.91 16.65
CA ALA A 868 4.10 15.71 17.85
C ALA A 868 4.62 17.12 17.53
N ARG A 869 5.63 17.23 16.66
CA ARG A 869 6.20 18.51 16.24
C ARG A 869 5.23 19.36 15.42
N TRP A 870 4.47 18.76 14.52
CA TRP A 870 3.37 19.46 13.85
C TRP A 870 2.30 19.89 14.85
N GLY A 871 1.95 19.01 15.78
CA GLY A 871 1.01 19.29 16.85
C GLY A 871 1.42 20.47 17.73
N ALA A 872 2.70 20.71 17.95
CA ALA A 872 3.19 21.85 18.73
C ALA A 872 2.92 23.21 18.06
N SER A 873 2.73 23.20 16.72
CA SER A 873 2.48 24.41 15.95
C SER A 873 1.03 24.90 16.09
N PRO A 874 0.78 26.22 16.22
CA PRO A 874 -0.56 26.81 16.16
C PRO A 874 -1.15 26.86 14.73
N ASP A 875 -0.48 26.25 13.75
CA ASP A 875 -0.89 26.24 12.34
C ASP A 875 -2.25 25.52 12.15
N ARG A 876 -3.17 26.17 11.42
CA ARG A 876 -4.48 25.60 11.07
C ARG A 876 -4.38 24.38 10.16
N ARG A 877 -3.22 24.14 9.52
CA ARG A 877 -2.95 22.98 8.64
C ARG A 877 -2.53 21.72 9.38
N VAL A 878 -2.38 21.76 10.71
CA VAL A 878 -1.96 20.60 11.53
C VAL A 878 -2.90 19.40 11.33
N ALA A 879 -4.21 19.63 11.27
CA ALA A 879 -5.18 18.55 11.04
C ALA A 879 -4.94 17.83 9.71
N ALA A 880 -4.71 18.57 8.62
CA ALA A 880 -4.44 17.98 7.30
C ALA A 880 -3.09 17.24 7.24
N ARG A 881 -2.06 17.75 7.94
CA ARG A 881 -0.74 17.11 8.01
C ARG A 881 -0.77 15.82 8.83
N VAL A 882 -1.33 15.85 10.04
CA VAL A 882 -1.51 14.65 10.87
C VAL A 882 -2.44 13.66 10.16
N GLY A 883 -3.48 14.16 9.51
CA GLY A 883 -4.45 13.37 8.76
C GLY A 883 -3.81 12.46 7.71
N SER A 884 -2.81 12.95 6.97
CA SER A 884 -2.14 12.13 5.96
C SER A 884 -1.31 10.97 6.52
N LEU A 885 -0.96 11.00 7.81
CA LEU A 885 -0.22 9.90 8.44
C LEU A 885 -1.15 8.76 8.88
N VAL A 886 -2.46 9.02 9.03
CA VAL A 886 -3.43 8.04 9.56
C VAL A 886 -3.55 6.79 8.69
N PRO A 887 -3.70 6.87 7.34
CA PRO A 887 -3.77 5.67 6.51
C PRO A 887 -2.56 4.74 6.68
N GLY A 888 -1.36 5.32 6.84
CA GLY A 888 -0.11 4.58 7.05
C GLY A 888 0.06 3.97 8.46
N ALA A 889 -0.85 4.28 9.39
CA ALA A 889 -0.81 3.79 10.76
C ALA A 889 -1.92 2.77 11.08
N LEU A 890 -2.75 2.36 10.10
CA LEU A 890 -3.91 1.49 10.33
C LEU A 890 -3.60 0.14 11.04
N PHE A 891 -2.36 -0.35 10.92
CA PHE A 891 -1.86 -1.58 11.56
C PHE A 891 -0.95 -1.34 12.77
N ASP A 892 -0.86 -0.11 13.25
CA ASP A 892 -0.13 0.27 14.46
C ASP A 892 -1.12 0.88 15.45
N ALA A 893 -1.79 0.04 16.25
CA ALA A 893 -2.85 0.50 17.14
C ALA A 893 -2.42 1.61 18.11
N THR A 894 -1.18 1.55 18.61
CA THR A 894 -0.65 2.55 19.56
C THR A 894 -0.33 3.86 18.84
N GLY A 895 0.37 3.83 17.70
CA GLY A 895 0.66 5.02 16.91
C GLY A 895 -0.59 5.66 16.31
N LEU A 896 -1.53 4.83 15.84
CA LEU A 896 -2.82 5.26 15.31
C LEU A 896 -3.65 6.01 16.36
N ASP A 897 -3.71 5.50 17.58
CA ASP A 897 -4.41 6.14 18.70
C ASP A 897 -3.86 7.55 18.96
N ALA A 898 -2.53 7.70 19.00
CA ALA A 898 -1.88 9.00 19.16
C ALA A 898 -2.16 9.98 17.99
N LEU A 899 -2.18 9.49 16.74
CA LEU A 899 -2.53 10.32 15.57
C LEU A 899 -4.00 10.75 15.59
N LEU A 900 -4.91 9.83 15.90
CA LEU A 900 -6.34 10.11 15.99
C LEU A 900 -6.66 11.07 17.14
N ALA A 901 -5.95 11.00 18.26
CA ALA A 901 -6.09 11.95 19.35
C ALA A 901 -5.70 13.38 18.94
N ARG A 902 -4.63 13.53 18.15
CA ARG A 902 -4.21 14.84 17.62
C ARG A 902 -5.21 15.39 16.61
N LEU A 903 -5.78 14.54 15.76
CA LEU A 903 -6.89 14.92 14.88
C LEU A 903 -8.13 15.34 15.68
N ALA A 904 -8.50 14.55 16.69
CA ALA A 904 -9.63 14.86 17.56
C ALA A 904 -9.41 16.20 18.28
N ALA A 905 -8.22 16.44 18.82
CA ALA A 905 -7.87 17.70 19.47
C ALA A 905 -8.09 18.92 18.56
N ALA A 906 -7.76 18.81 17.27
CA ALA A 906 -7.95 19.87 16.29
C ALA A 906 -9.44 20.09 15.91
N ALA A 907 -10.23 19.02 15.87
CA ALA A 907 -11.63 19.07 15.43
C ALA A 907 -12.63 19.39 16.57
N LEU A 908 -12.35 18.94 17.79
CA LEU A 908 -13.22 19.03 18.96
C LEU A 908 -13.79 20.43 19.23
N PRO A 909 -13.05 21.55 19.08
CA PRO A 909 -13.60 22.88 19.29
C PRO A 909 -14.78 23.22 18.36
N ALA A 910 -14.85 22.63 17.17
CA ALA A 910 -15.88 22.90 16.17
C ALA A 910 -17.11 21.97 16.28
N LEU A 911 -17.04 20.92 17.11
CA LEU A 911 -18.13 19.95 17.24
C LEU A 911 -19.24 20.42 18.20
N THR A 912 -20.48 20.10 17.87
CA THR A 912 -21.65 20.26 18.76
C THR A 912 -21.64 19.24 19.89
N ASP A 913 -22.39 19.49 20.96
CA ASP A 913 -22.48 18.53 22.09
C ASP A 913 -23.10 17.18 21.68
N ALA A 914 -23.98 17.17 20.68
CA ALA A 914 -24.50 15.93 20.12
C ALA A 914 -23.39 15.13 19.42
N GLN A 915 -22.59 15.78 18.58
CA GLN A 915 -21.45 15.14 17.92
C GLN A 915 -20.38 14.67 18.91
N VAL A 916 -20.15 15.40 20.02
CA VAL A 916 -19.23 14.96 21.07
C VAL A 916 -19.76 13.73 21.81
N ARG A 917 -21.08 13.62 22.04
CA ARG A 917 -21.69 12.40 22.59
C ARG A 917 -21.52 11.20 21.66
N ASP A 918 -21.79 11.39 20.36
CA ASP A 918 -21.60 10.35 19.35
C ASP A 918 -20.13 9.91 19.26
N LEU A 919 -19.22 10.89 19.32
CA LEU A 919 -17.78 10.65 19.35
C LEU A 919 -17.38 9.82 20.58
N ALA A 920 -17.86 10.19 21.77
CA ALA A 920 -17.57 9.47 23.01
C ALA A 920 -18.05 8.02 22.95
N ALA A 921 -19.28 7.79 22.49
CA ALA A 921 -19.85 6.45 22.33
C ALA A 921 -19.05 5.60 21.32
N LEU A 922 -18.63 6.20 20.19
CA LEU A 922 -17.80 5.52 19.18
C LEU A 922 -16.42 5.14 19.73
N VAL A 923 -15.78 6.05 20.48
CA VAL A 923 -14.47 5.84 21.08
C VAL A 923 -14.53 4.74 22.15
N GLU A 924 -15.57 4.75 22.98
CA GLU A 924 -15.78 3.71 23.99
C GLU A 924 -16.04 2.34 23.37
N ALA A 925 -16.81 2.27 22.29
CA ALA A 925 -17.12 0.99 21.64
C ALA A 925 -15.94 0.43 20.82
N GLY A 926 -15.16 1.28 20.15
CA GLY A 926 -14.20 0.86 19.13
C GLY A 926 -12.72 1.11 19.44
N PHE A 927 -12.40 1.97 20.42
CA PHE A 927 -11.04 2.48 20.63
C PHE A 927 -10.51 2.29 22.05
N THR A 928 -11.31 1.80 23.00
CA THR A 928 -10.82 1.35 24.33
C THR A 928 -10.45 -0.14 24.35
N THR A 929 -9.87 -0.63 23.25
CA THR A 929 -9.57 -2.05 23.05
C THR A 929 -8.26 -2.47 23.71
N GLY A 930 -7.27 -1.57 23.82
CA GLY A 930 -6.02 -1.84 24.51
C GLY A 930 -6.28 -1.99 26.01
N ARG A 931 -6.11 -3.17 26.59
CA ARG A 931 -6.28 -3.37 28.04
C ARG A 931 -4.97 -3.88 28.63
N PRO A 932 -3.88 -3.09 28.59
CA PRO A 932 -2.54 -3.53 28.98
C PRO A 932 -2.50 -4.04 30.43
N TRP A 933 -3.30 -3.46 31.33
CA TRP A 933 -3.44 -3.94 32.72
C TRP A 933 -4.01 -5.35 32.87
N ARG A 934 -4.75 -5.87 31.89
CA ARG A 934 -5.15 -7.29 31.89
C ARG A 934 -3.95 -8.20 31.62
N PHE A 935 -2.92 -7.67 30.98
CA PHE A 935 -1.61 -8.29 30.83
C PHE A 935 -0.62 -7.90 31.94
N GLY A 936 -0.99 -6.99 32.84
CA GLY A 936 -0.23 -6.62 34.05
C GLY A 936 -0.58 -7.43 35.29
N GLN A 937 -1.56 -8.34 35.21
CA GLN A 937 -1.87 -9.34 36.26
C GLN A 937 -0.94 -10.56 36.22
N TRP A 938 0.04 -10.56 35.32
CA TRP A 938 1.12 -11.53 35.22
C TRP A 938 2.18 -11.05 36.22
N ARG A 939 2.18 -11.64 37.41
CA ARG A 939 2.94 -11.21 38.58
C ARG A 939 3.66 -12.36 39.20
#